data_AF-A0A7V5YZB2-F1
#
_entry.id   AF-A0A7V5YZB2-F1
#
_cell.length_a   1.000
_cell.length_b   1.000
_cell.length_c   1.000
_cell.angle_alpha   90.00
_cell.angle_beta   90.00
_cell.angle_gamma   90.00
#
_symmetry.space_group_name_H-M   'P 1'
#
loop_
_entity.id
_entity.type
_entity.pdbx_description
1 polymer ?
#
loop_
_entity_poly.entity_id
_entity_poly.type
_entity_poly.pdbx_seq_one_letter_code
_entity_poly.pdbx_strand_id
1 'polypeptide(L)'
;MRKALLAVLVLPSLLLAGCGPARRPAEPGLRVYYAGPEGGVRAALALAEREAGFQIVASPAEADTMVFNGTIPNPEAAARRVREGAGLVLILGPELDAAQVGALLGQEVRLAPQSTPLSLTNAQGASDPLLQEIVWNSAPQVRERFALEGGGLDPLVAGYEDGSLVLGHATLGRGQAFVVTAFLDSANPQLQAWGYFNYLVYHLAERAAGRPPLSFAAYPGSPVPHSAERNVLYALLAAMLASAGLIFWAVRRYSRAHPEALDRLLADARAFQERQASTGWEEVGFHRPLGGFLFAFSLGLIVFVPLIIYQNVVLPVYILPSAQALGMWGRVTQFFNFLWQFFDMGTSVALIKFFSQHRVDEPRKGVEYVQVFVWWQALSGAVQVAGVVFVAGTFVPRSAYALYAWSIILHALIQLPGFYQVFRHTLIGWQRFDYGQILDLALATFMPMLTQPLLVGLMVAWGRANPAFGASMGGLLGLGLAAYATELFTFVVGFFLYRRLGYDARLLFLAHFDWRTVIAAFRFGVFEMLGAIAWAIGEALVILITQLRLINYNEVWGNWTLASNFVTAYTILQVLYANLMPGISEAISHGYKRLSQYYAAMGYKWGGLISAFVGAVLLAVADRFILGASGPEFVRAAAYAVPLTLWGVIQFGSWTSDEIQNGSNRPYLRSAMTAMEQIIRIVLALVLVGRWQIYGLIAAYFAGLLTKVLVSYALNHRLCFPHRYFAWQSLAAPALAGAAHFGLLRWLTGLIWRGDPVTSIAILFVGLLPSLPLFAFLYGLAGGWDDATLAEVRRAVDLTSFMRPLAWLFWAASSLGARLSPLHGRFPITIRPEALEEARQLTLQRVRLA
;
A
#
# COMPACT_ATOMS: atom_id res chain seq x y z
N MET A 1 28.48 7.91 7.37
CA MET A 1 27.01 8.07 7.37
C MET A 1 26.54 9.46 6.92
N ARG A 2 26.90 10.59 7.56
CA ARG A 2 26.41 11.93 7.16
C ARG A 2 26.61 12.27 5.67
N LYS A 3 27.76 11.95 5.07
CA LYS A 3 28.03 12.18 3.63
C LYS A 3 27.28 11.23 2.68
N ALA A 4 26.95 10.00 3.14
CA ALA A 4 26.19 9.02 2.36
C ALA A 4 24.67 9.31 2.41
N LEU A 5 24.15 9.74 3.57
CA LEU A 5 22.76 10.20 3.72
C LEU A 5 22.47 11.43 2.85
N LEU A 6 23.44 12.34 2.73
CA LEU A 6 23.31 13.50 1.85
C LEU A 6 23.29 13.08 0.37
N ALA A 7 24.20 12.18 -0.06
CA ALA A 7 24.23 11.68 -1.43
C ALA A 7 22.93 10.94 -1.84
N VAL A 8 22.31 10.26 -0.88
CA VAL A 8 21.07 9.50 -1.07
C VAL A 8 19.81 10.40 -1.17
N LEU A 9 19.75 11.51 -0.40
CA LEU A 9 18.69 12.53 -0.54
C LEU A 9 18.91 13.46 -1.75
N VAL A 10 20.16 13.62 -2.18
CA VAL A 10 20.54 14.47 -3.30
C VAL A 10 20.32 13.77 -4.64
N LEU A 11 20.32 12.44 -4.72
CA LEU A 11 20.09 11.71 -5.98
C LEU A 11 18.71 11.99 -6.62
N PRO A 12 17.58 11.88 -5.89
CA PRO A 12 16.27 12.22 -6.46
C PRO A 12 16.15 13.72 -6.81
N SER A 13 16.78 14.57 -5.99
CA SER A 13 16.80 16.02 -6.16
C SER A 13 17.62 16.44 -7.40
N LEU A 14 18.75 15.77 -7.67
CA LEU A 14 19.58 15.96 -8.86
C LEU A 14 18.92 15.39 -10.11
N LEU A 15 18.17 14.29 -9.98
CA LEU A 15 17.38 13.73 -11.07
C LEU A 15 16.30 14.70 -11.54
N LEU A 16 15.61 15.37 -10.60
CA LEU A 16 14.60 16.38 -10.92
C LEU A 16 15.22 17.72 -11.39
N ALA A 17 16.42 18.07 -10.91
CA ALA A 17 17.14 19.26 -11.37
C ALA A 17 17.79 19.07 -12.76
N GLY A 18 17.98 17.83 -13.20
CA GLY A 18 18.55 17.46 -14.50
C GLY A 18 17.53 17.27 -15.63
N CYS A 19 16.23 17.37 -15.35
CA CYS A 19 15.16 17.35 -16.36
C CYS A 19 15.14 18.67 -17.14
N GLY A 20 16.15 18.87 -17.99
CA GLY A 20 16.14 19.92 -19.01
C GLY A 20 15.34 19.42 -20.21
N PRO A 21 14.42 20.22 -20.77
CA PRO A 21 13.56 19.74 -21.83
C PRO A 21 14.38 19.49 -23.11
N ALA A 22 14.09 18.36 -23.77
CA ALA A 22 14.71 18.02 -25.05
C ALA A 22 14.19 18.98 -26.12
N ARG A 23 15.07 19.71 -26.82
CA ARG A 23 14.66 20.60 -27.91
C ARG A 23 14.64 19.87 -29.25
N ARG A 24 13.57 20.05 -30.02
CA ARG A 24 13.53 19.61 -31.42
C ARG A 24 14.55 20.42 -32.26
N PRO A 25 15.25 19.81 -33.24
CA PRO A 25 16.01 20.55 -34.24
C PRO A 25 15.11 21.49 -35.05
N ALA A 26 15.67 22.62 -35.49
CA ALA A 26 14.98 23.75 -36.13
C ALA A 26 14.34 23.39 -37.49
N GLU A 27 13.09 22.94 -37.47
CA GLU A 27 12.16 23.02 -38.60
C GLU A 27 11.30 24.30 -38.50
N PRO A 28 10.73 24.80 -39.60
CA PRO A 28 9.84 25.95 -39.55
C PRO A 28 8.65 25.67 -38.64
N GLY A 29 8.58 26.45 -37.56
CA GLY A 29 7.58 26.33 -36.51
C GLY A 29 6.14 26.40 -37.03
N LEU A 30 5.25 25.62 -36.43
CA LEU A 30 3.81 25.71 -36.73
C LEU A 30 3.27 27.05 -36.24
N ARG A 31 2.67 27.86 -37.12
CA ARG A 31 2.06 29.13 -36.72
C ARG A 31 0.64 28.90 -36.20
N VAL A 32 0.42 29.21 -34.93
CA VAL A 32 -0.85 28.96 -34.25
C VAL A 32 -1.49 30.28 -33.82
N TYR A 33 -2.72 30.53 -34.25
CA TYR A 33 -3.55 31.61 -33.69
C TYR A 33 -4.41 31.06 -32.55
N TYR A 34 -4.40 31.72 -31.40
CA TYR A 34 -5.20 31.33 -30.24
C TYR A 34 -6.22 32.41 -29.89
N ALA A 35 -7.49 32.01 -29.73
CA ALA A 35 -8.53 32.86 -29.17
C ALA A 35 -9.24 32.13 -28.03
N GLY A 36 -9.21 32.72 -26.84
CA GLY A 36 -9.80 32.15 -25.63
C GLY A 36 -9.17 32.73 -24.37
N PRO A 37 -9.63 32.30 -23.18
CA PRO A 37 -9.11 32.78 -21.91
C PRO A 37 -7.64 32.38 -21.67
N GLU A 38 -6.96 33.11 -20.80
CA GLU A 38 -5.70 32.65 -20.20
C GLU A 38 -6.01 31.43 -19.31
N GLY A 39 -5.40 30.28 -19.60
CA GLY A 39 -5.76 29.01 -18.97
C GLY A 39 -4.92 27.84 -19.46
N GLY A 40 -5.36 26.60 -19.20
CA GLY A 40 -4.56 25.41 -19.52
C GLY A 40 -4.27 25.23 -21.01
N VAL A 41 -5.21 25.58 -21.90
CA VAL A 41 -4.98 25.51 -23.36
C VAL A 41 -3.85 26.46 -23.79
N ARG A 42 -3.89 27.71 -23.30
CA ARG A 42 -2.85 28.70 -23.57
C ARG A 42 -1.49 28.26 -23.01
N ALA A 43 -1.47 27.71 -21.79
CA ALA A 43 -0.26 27.18 -21.17
C ALA A 43 0.31 25.98 -21.94
N ALA A 44 -0.54 25.09 -22.47
CA ALA A 44 -0.13 23.97 -23.31
C ALA A 44 0.47 24.44 -24.65
N LEU A 45 -0.13 25.45 -25.29
CA LEU A 45 0.41 26.06 -26.51
C LEU A 45 1.74 26.79 -26.25
N ALA A 46 1.87 27.50 -25.14
CA ALA A 46 3.13 28.14 -24.74
C ALA A 46 4.23 27.11 -24.40
N LEU A 47 3.86 25.94 -23.88
CA LEU A 47 4.79 24.82 -23.74
C LEU A 47 5.23 24.30 -25.11
N ALA A 48 4.30 24.11 -26.06
CA ALA A 48 4.63 23.71 -27.42
C ALA A 48 5.48 24.75 -28.17
N GLU A 49 5.31 26.05 -27.89
CA GLU A 49 6.16 27.12 -28.43
C GLU A 49 7.61 26.97 -27.95
N ARG A 50 7.80 26.72 -26.64
CA ARG A 50 9.14 26.52 -26.06
C ARG A 50 9.80 25.23 -26.51
N GLU A 51 9.03 24.15 -26.62
CA GLU A 51 9.58 22.79 -26.73
C GLU A 51 9.43 22.12 -28.10
N ALA A 52 8.38 22.46 -28.84
CA ALA A 52 8.07 21.89 -30.16
C ALA A 52 8.16 22.91 -31.31
N GLY A 53 8.53 24.16 -31.00
CA GLY A 53 8.77 25.21 -31.99
C GLY A 53 7.49 25.84 -32.55
N PHE A 54 6.35 25.77 -31.85
CA PHE A 54 5.19 26.56 -32.26
C PHE A 54 5.51 28.06 -32.27
N GLN A 55 4.84 28.82 -33.13
CA GLN A 55 4.90 30.27 -33.14
C GLN A 55 3.49 30.82 -32.96
N ILE A 56 3.26 31.52 -31.85
CA ILE A 56 1.94 32.09 -31.58
C ILE A 56 1.81 33.40 -32.36
N VAL A 57 0.90 33.44 -33.33
CA VAL A 57 0.66 34.61 -34.19
C VAL A 57 -0.53 35.44 -33.71
N ALA A 58 -0.47 36.75 -33.95
CA ALA A 58 -1.52 37.69 -33.54
C ALA A 58 -2.71 37.76 -34.52
N SER A 59 -2.53 37.29 -35.76
CA SER A 59 -3.55 37.35 -36.81
C SER A 59 -3.95 35.96 -37.31
N PRO A 60 -5.26 35.65 -37.43
CA PRO A 60 -5.73 34.40 -38.03
C PRO A 60 -5.26 34.18 -39.47
N ALA A 61 -4.95 35.25 -40.21
CA ALA A 61 -4.50 35.16 -41.60
C ALA A 61 -3.11 34.50 -41.74
N GLU A 62 -2.27 34.67 -40.72
CA GLU A 62 -0.89 34.17 -40.68
C GLU A 62 -0.79 32.74 -40.11
N ALA A 63 -1.90 32.23 -39.57
CA ALA A 63 -1.91 30.95 -38.87
C ALA A 63 -2.04 29.76 -39.83
N ASP A 64 -1.25 28.72 -39.55
CA ASP A 64 -1.41 27.39 -40.15
C ASP A 64 -2.51 26.61 -39.42
N THR A 65 -2.76 26.93 -38.13
CA THR A 65 -3.87 26.38 -37.35
C THR A 65 -4.47 27.42 -36.41
N MET A 66 -5.80 27.47 -36.36
CA MET A 66 -6.56 28.31 -35.44
C MET A 66 -7.08 27.45 -34.28
N VAL A 67 -6.74 27.83 -33.05
CA VAL A 67 -7.22 27.19 -31.82
C VAL A 67 -8.19 28.14 -31.12
N PHE A 68 -9.47 27.75 -31.09
CA PHE A 68 -10.54 28.49 -30.46
C PHE A 68 -10.97 27.77 -29.19
N ASN A 69 -10.92 28.45 -28.05
CA ASN A 69 -11.31 27.93 -26.74
C ASN A 69 -12.42 28.79 -26.16
N GLY A 70 -13.65 28.29 -26.21
CA GLY A 70 -14.84 28.94 -25.69
C GLY A 70 -15.29 30.21 -26.42
N THR A 71 -14.53 30.68 -27.42
CA THR A 71 -14.82 31.91 -28.16
C THR A 71 -14.46 31.74 -29.64
N ILE A 72 -15.28 32.30 -30.54
CA ILE A 72 -15.04 32.31 -31.99
C ILE A 72 -15.06 33.78 -32.46
N PRO A 73 -13.90 34.43 -32.69
CA PRO A 73 -13.85 35.87 -32.96
C PRO A 73 -14.59 36.31 -34.23
N ASN A 74 -14.48 35.54 -35.32
CA ASN A 74 -15.19 35.79 -36.58
C ASN A 74 -15.46 34.45 -37.30
N PRO A 75 -16.65 33.84 -37.08
CA PRO A 75 -16.98 32.51 -37.62
C PRO A 75 -16.84 32.41 -39.14
N GLU A 76 -17.30 33.40 -39.89
CA GLU A 76 -17.28 33.37 -41.37
C GLU A 76 -15.88 33.54 -41.96
N ALA A 77 -15.07 34.43 -41.38
CA ALA A 77 -13.68 34.61 -41.80
C ALA A 77 -12.84 33.36 -41.47
N ALA A 78 -13.03 32.78 -40.29
CA ALA A 78 -12.39 31.54 -39.90
C ALA A 78 -12.82 30.37 -40.80
N ALA A 79 -14.13 30.21 -41.08
CA ALA A 79 -14.64 29.17 -41.98
C ALA A 79 -14.07 29.27 -43.41
N ARG A 80 -13.87 30.49 -43.93
CA ARG A 80 -13.17 30.70 -45.22
C ARG A 80 -11.73 30.23 -45.13
N ARG A 81 -11.02 30.64 -44.08
CA ARG A 81 -9.61 30.30 -43.89
C ARG A 81 -9.36 28.81 -43.73
N VAL A 82 -10.24 28.10 -43.01
CA VAL A 82 -10.18 26.63 -42.90
C VAL A 82 -10.40 25.98 -44.26
N ARG A 83 -11.42 26.43 -45.01
CA ARG A 83 -11.69 25.90 -46.37
C ARG A 83 -10.52 26.12 -47.34
N GLU A 84 -9.77 27.21 -47.19
CA GLU A 84 -8.55 27.51 -47.95
C GLU A 84 -7.36 26.61 -47.58
N GLY A 85 -7.39 25.94 -46.43
CA GLY A 85 -6.37 24.97 -46.01
C GLY A 85 -5.80 25.16 -44.60
N ALA A 86 -6.25 26.15 -43.82
CA ALA A 86 -5.83 26.27 -42.43
C ALA A 86 -6.49 25.21 -41.54
N GLY A 87 -5.79 24.76 -40.50
CA GLY A 87 -6.34 23.87 -39.48
C GLY A 87 -7.28 24.58 -38.49
N LEU A 88 -8.21 23.83 -37.91
CA LEU A 88 -9.09 24.28 -36.83
C LEU A 88 -9.08 23.31 -35.65
N VAL A 89 -8.88 23.85 -34.45
CA VAL A 89 -9.19 23.15 -33.19
C VAL A 89 -10.19 24.01 -32.43
N LEU A 90 -11.41 23.52 -32.28
CA LEU A 90 -12.48 24.18 -31.57
C LEU A 90 -12.76 23.44 -30.26
N ILE A 91 -12.59 24.12 -29.14
CA ILE A 91 -12.99 23.64 -27.82
C ILE A 91 -14.20 24.45 -27.41
N LEU A 92 -15.33 23.76 -27.21
CA LEU A 92 -16.59 24.41 -26.91
C LEU A 92 -16.58 25.03 -25.51
N GLY A 93 -17.26 26.15 -25.37
CA GLY A 93 -17.48 26.83 -24.10
C GLY A 93 -18.95 27.21 -23.96
N PRO A 94 -19.40 27.49 -22.72
CA PRO A 94 -20.82 27.71 -22.42
C PRO A 94 -21.43 28.92 -23.14
N GLU A 95 -20.60 29.87 -23.58
CA GLU A 95 -21.03 31.09 -24.27
C GLU A 95 -21.22 30.91 -25.79
N LEU A 96 -20.81 29.77 -26.35
CA LEU A 96 -20.97 29.50 -27.79
C LEU A 96 -22.40 29.03 -28.11
N ASP A 97 -22.96 29.56 -29.19
CA ASP A 97 -24.25 29.13 -29.71
C ASP A 97 -24.12 28.23 -30.96
N ALA A 98 -25.23 27.57 -31.31
CA ALA A 98 -25.30 26.66 -32.46
C ALA A 98 -25.10 27.38 -33.80
N ALA A 99 -25.45 28.66 -33.91
CA ALA A 99 -25.31 29.43 -35.15
C ALA A 99 -23.82 29.74 -35.42
N GLN A 100 -23.06 30.11 -34.39
CA GLN A 100 -21.63 30.36 -34.47
C GLN A 100 -20.85 29.10 -34.83
N VAL A 101 -21.14 27.98 -34.16
CA VAL A 101 -20.48 26.69 -34.44
C VAL A 101 -20.87 26.18 -35.82
N GLY A 102 -22.16 26.27 -36.17
CA GLY A 102 -22.66 25.84 -37.48
C GLY A 102 -22.08 26.67 -38.64
N ALA A 103 -21.97 28.00 -38.47
CA ALA A 103 -21.33 28.88 -39.45
C ALA A 103 -19.84 28.54 -39.66
N LEU A 104 -19.14 28.13 -38.60
CA LEU A 104 -17.74 27.72 -38.67
C LEU A 104 -17.56 26.37 -39.37
N LEU A 105 -18.41 25.39 -39.07
CA LEU A 105 -18.37 24.04 -39.67
C LEU A 105 -19.03 23.96 -41.05
N GLY A 106 -19.82 24.97 -41.43
CA GLY A 106 -20.55 25.00 -42.70
C GLY A 106 -21.76 24.05 -42.76
N GLN A 107 -22.26 23.61 -41.60
CA GLN A 107 -23.42 22.72 -41.47
C GLN A 107 -24.28 23.12 -40.27
N GLU A 108 -25.56 22.77 -40.30
CA GLU A 108 -26.41 22.93 -39.11
C GLU A 108 -25.96 21.99 -37.98
N VAL A 109 -25.90 22.54 -36.77
CA VAL A 109 -25.55 21.81 -35.55
C VAL A 109 -26.59 22.08 -34.47
N ARG A 110 -26.74 21.12 -33.55
CA ARG A 110 -27.51 21.30 -32.32
C ARG A 110 -26.58 21.16 -31.12
N LEU A 111 -26.68 22.09 -30.19
CA LEU A 111 -25.94 22.09 -28.93
C LEU A 111 -26.92 21.98 -27.77
N ALA A 112 -26.79 20.94 -26.95
CA ALA A 112 -27.57 20.79 -25.73
C ALA A 112 -26.63 20.71 -24.52
N PRO A 113 -26.72 21.63 -23.53
CA PRO A 113 -25.84 21.60 -22.36
C PRO A 113 -26.12 20.36 -21.51
N GLN A 114 -25.05 19.72 -21.03
CA GLN A 114 -25.09 18.54 -20.17
C GLN A 114 -24.12 18.74 -19.00
N SER A 115 -24.50 18.27 -17.80
CA SER A 115 -23.66 18.33 -16.60
C SER A 115 -23.45 16.97 -15.92
N THR A 116 -24.08 15.92 -16.46
CA THR A 116 -23.92 14.55 -16.00
C THR A 116 -22.46 14.08 -16.19
N PRO A 117 -21.81 13.46 -15.20
CA PRO A 117 -20.46 12.93 -15.37
C PRO A 117 -20.42 11.89 -16.49
N LEU A 118 -19.44 12.03 -17.38
CA LEU A 118 -19.24 11.18 -18.55
C LEU A 118 -17.81 10.67 -18.60
N SER A 119 -17.66 9.35 -18.66
CA SER A 119 -16.36 8.69 -18.80
C SER A 119 -15.99 8.60 -20.28
N LEU A 120 -14.70 8.75 -20.60
CA LEU A 120 -14.24 8.83 -21.99
C LEU A 120 -13.71 7.49 -22.50
N THR A 121 -14.07 7.15 -23.73
CA THR A 121 -13.57 5.97 -24.44
C THR A 121 -13.37 6.28 -25.93
N ASN A 122 -12.58 5.44 -26.60
CA ASN A 122 -12.48 5.49 -28.06
C ASN A 122 -13.86 5.23 -28.67
N ALA A 123 -14.21 5.99 -29.71
CA ALA A 123 -15.43 5.73 -30.47
C ALA A 123 -15.34 4.39 -31.22
N GLN A 124 -16.47 3.69 -31.35
CA GLN A 124 -16.49 2.37 -32.00
C GLN A 124 -16.13 2.50 -33.49
N GLY A 125 -15.20 1.66 -33.94
CA GLY A 125 -14.74 1.64 -35.33
C GLY A 125 -13.79 2.79 -35.71
N ALA A 126 -13.53 3.74 -34.80
CA ALA A 126 -12.60 4.84 -35.05
C ALA A 126 -11.15 4.34 -35.13
N SER A 127 -10.41 4.81 -36.13
CA SER A 127 -8.99 4.54 -36.31
C SER A 127 -8.28 5.86 -36.57
N ASP A 128 -7.57 6.38 -35.56
CA ASP A 128 -6.75 7.58 -35.67
C ASP A 128 -5.47 7.41 -34.83
N PRO A 129 -4.31 7.93 -35.27
CA PRO A 129 -3.07 7.90 -34.48
C PRO A 129 -3.23 8.44 -33.05
N LEU A 130 -4.11 9.43 -32.83
CA LEU A 130 -4.42 9.98 -31.50
C LEU A 130 -4.88 8.89 -30.52
N LEU A 131 -5.65 7.91 -31.01
CA LEU A 131 -6.21 6.83 -30.20
C LEU A 131 -5.18 5.75 -29.83
N GLN A 132 -4.01 5.76 -30.49
CA GLN A 132 -2.88 4.89 -30.16
C GLN A 132 -1.93 5.53 -29.15
N GLU A 133 -1.79 6.86 -29.21
CA GLU A 133 -0.89 7.64 -28.36
C GLU A 133 -1.53 8.07 -27.04
N ILE A 134 -2.86 8.22 -26.99
CA ILE A 134 -3.60 8.63 -25.80
C ILE A 134 -4.49 7.49 -25.30
N VAL A 135 -4.36 7.20 -24.01
CA VAL A 135 -5.15 6.19 -23.32
C VAL A 135 -6.39 6.85 -22.70
N TRP A 136 -7.46 6.95 -23.49
CA TRP A 136 -8.68 7.71 -23.14
C TRP A 136 -9.43 7.21 -21.90
N ASN A 137 -9.36 5.90 -21.60
CA ASN A 137 -9.91 5.36 -20.35
C ASN A 137 -9.17 5.82 -19.08
N SER A 138 -8.02 6.50 -19.22
CA SER A 138 -7.31 7.15 -18.12
C SER A 138 -7.70 8.61 -17.90
N ALA A 139 -8.51 9.17 -18.81
CA ALA A 139 -8.98 10.54 -18.71
C ALA A 139 -9.94 10.71 -17.52
N PRO A 140 -9.88 11.85 -16.81
CA PRO A 140 -10.92 12.22 -15.85
C PRO A 140 -12.29 12.30 -16.50
N GLN A 141 -13.34 12.08 -15.71
CA GLN A 141 -14.71 12.27 -16.18
C GLN A 141 -14.94 13.73 -16.56
N VAL A 142 -15.67 13.93 -17.65
CA VAL A 142 -16.14 15.24 -18.11
C VAL A 142 -17.54 15.46 -17.56
N ARG A 143 -17.77 16.62 -16.94
CA ARG A 143 -19.09 17.03 -16.43
C ARG A 143 -19.75 17.96 -17.42
N GLU A 144 -19.50 19.26 -17.30
CA GLU A 144 -20.14 20.25 -18.17
C GLU A 144 -19.58 20.19 -19.59
N ARG A 145 -20.49 20.02 -20.55
CA ARG A 145 -20.21 19.88 -21.98
C ARG A 145 -21.44 20.21 -22.81
N PHE A 146 -21.28 20.30 -24.12
CA PHE A 146 -22.42 20.19 -25.04
C PHE A 146 -22.56 18.76 -25.58
N ALA A 147 -23.78 18.23 -25.60
CA ALA A 147 -24.13 17.18 -26.54
C ALA A 147 -24.29 17.82 -27.92
N LEU A 148 -23.34 17.52 -28.80
CA LEU A 148 -23.28 18.04 -30.16
C LEU A 148 -23.87 17.02 -31.14
N GLU A 149 -24.90 17.43 -31.87
CA GLU A 149 -25.48 16.66 -32.98
C GLU A 149 -25.32 17.43 -34.30
N GLY A 150 -25.07 16.71 -35.39
CA GLY A 150 -24.83 17.31 -36.72
C GLY A 150 -23.36 17.68 -36.95
N GLY A 151 -23.11 18.61 -37.89
CA GLY A 151 -21.76 19.13 -38.13
C GLY A 151 -20.81 18.24 -38.95
N GLY A 152 -21.24 17.04 -39.35
CA GLY A 152 -20.45 16.15 -40.22
C GLY A 152 -19.15 15.64 -39.58
N LEU A 153 -19.14 15.50 -38.26
CA LEU A 153 -17.97 15.09 -37.49
C LEU A 153 -17.91 13.56 -37.37
N ASP A 154 -16.78 12.99 -37.78
CA ASP A 154 -16.42 11.61 -37.49
C ASP A 154 -16.02 11.50 -36.00
N PRO A 155 -16.68 10.65 -35.20
CA PRO A 155 -16.39 10.53 -33.78
C PRO A 155 -15.05 9.83 -33.56
N LEU A 156 -14.13 10.46 -32.82
CA LEU A 156 -12.88 9.85 -32.37
C LEU A 156 -12.98 9.38 -30.91
N VAL A 157 -13.57 10.20 -30.05
CA VAL A 157 -13.79 9.90 -28.63
C VAL A 157 -15.25 10.10 -28.32
N ALA A 158 -15.83 9.13 -27.62
CA ALA A 158 -17.22 9.13 -27.22
C ALA A 158 -17.38 8.94 -25.70
N GLY A 159 -18.55 9.31 -25.22
CA GLY A 159 -19.02 8.96 -23.89
C GLY A 159 -19.21 7.46 -23.76
N TYR A 160 -18.65 6.86 -22.71
CA TYR A 160 -18.84 5.44 -22.43
C TYR A 160 -20.30 5.14 -22.05
N GLU A 161 -20.93 6.02 -21.27
CA GLU A 161 -22.27 5.81 -20.74
C GLU A 161 -23.39 6.04 -21.78
N ASP A 162 -23.24 7.05 -22.65
CA ASP A 162 -24.30 7.50 -23.54
C ASP A 162 -23.94 7.49 -25.04
N GLY A 163 -22.67 7.18 -25.39
CA GLY A 163 -22.18 7.20 -26.77
C GLY A 163 -22.05 8.60 -27.38
N SER A 164 -22.26 9.67 -26.60
CA SER A 164 -22.23 11.04 -27.10
C SER A 164 -20.84 11.45 -27.59
N LEU A 165 -20.79 12.34 -28.59
CA LEU A 165 -19.54 12.85 -29.15
C LEU A 165 -18.79 13.72 -28.13
N VAL A 166 -17.52 13.38 -27.88
CA VAL A 166 -16.63 14.18 -27.02
C VAL A 166 -15.51 14.84 -27.82
N LEU A 167 -14.90 14.11 -28.74
CA LEU A 167 -13.93 14.64 -29.71
C LEU A 167 -14.30 14.14 -31.10
N GLY A 168 -14.59 15.09 -31.99
CA GLY A 168 -14.91 14.83 -33.40
C GLY A 168 -13.86 15.39 -34.34
N HIS A 169 -13.76 14.78 -35.51
CA HIS A 169 -12.90 15.18 -36.61
C HIS A 169 -13.73 15.44 -37.87
N ALA A 170 -13.41 16.48 -38.63
CA ALA A 170 -14.02 16.74 -39.94
C ALA A 170 -13.01 17.33 -40.92
N THR A 171 -13.18 17.02 -42.20
CA THR A 171 -12.47 17.70 -43.29
C THR A 171 -13.35 18.83 -43.84
N LEU A 172 -12.90 20.07 -43.72
CA LEU A 172 -13.63 21.27 -44.16
C LEU A 172 -12.90 21.91 -45.35
N GLY A 173 -13.30 21.59 -46.57
CA GLY A 173 -12.59 22.01 -47.78
C GLY A 173 -11.21 21.37 -47.86
N ARG A 174 -10.13 22.17 -47.83
CA ARG A 174 -8.74 21.68 -47.75
C ARG A 174 -8.20 21.58 -46.33
N GLY A 175 -8.89 22.14 -45.34
CA GLY A 175 -8.47 22.15 -43.94
C GLY A 175 -9.03 20.99 -43.13
N GLN A 176 -8.42 20.74 -41.96
CA GLN A 176 -8.84 19.73 -41.00
C GLN A 176 -9.36 20.42 -39.73
N ALA A 177 -10.48 19.93 -39.20
CA ALA A 177 -11.14 20.47 -38.01
C ALA A 177 -11.27 19.41 -36.91
N PHE A 178 -10.94 19.78 -35.68
CA PHE A 178 -11.18 18.98 -34.49
C PHE A 178 -12.08 19.75 -33.52
N VAL A 179 -13.13 19.09 -33.00
CA VAL A 179 -14.10 19.71 -32.10
C VAL A 179 -14.15 18.94 -30.78
N VAL A 180 -13.81 19.60 -29.68
CA VAL A 180 -13.90 19.08 -28.30
C VAL A 180 -15.15 19.67 -27.65
N THR A 181 -16.06 18.83 -27.18
CA THR A 181 -17.35 19.29 -26.65
C THR A 181 -17.33 19.68 -25.17
N ALA A 182 -16.27 19.29 -24.45
CA ALA A 182 -16.09 19.53 -23.03
C ALA A 182 -15.70 20.98 -22.71
N PHE A 183 -16.30 21.56 -21.66
CA PHE A 183 -15.94 22.91 -21.20
C PHE A 183 -14.70 22.83 -20.31
N LEU A 184 -13.59 23.48 -20.69
CA LEU A 184 -12.33 23.25 -19.98
C LEU A 184 -12.23 23.99 -18.65
N ASP A 185 -12.63 25.27 -18.58
CA ASP A 185 -12.30 26.25 -17.52
C ASP A 185 -12.57 25.79 -16.07
N SER A 186 -13.51 26.39 -15.34
CA SER A 186 -13.86 25.96 -13.98
C SER A 186 -14.68 24.66 -13.95
N ALA A 187 -15.23 24.27 -15.10
CA ALA A 187 -16.12 23.12 -15.23
C ALA A 187 -15.37 21.77 -15.19
N ASN A 188 -14.22 21.66 -15.86
CA ASN A 188 -13.44 20.42 -15.94
C ASN A 188 -11.94 20.63 -15.67
N PRO A 189 -11.55 21.22 -14.51
CA PRO A 189 -10.14 21.48 -14.19
C PRO A 189 -9.31 20.19 -14.05
N GLN A 190 -9.96 19.07 -13.76
CA GLN A 190 -9.32 17.76 -13.68
C GLN A 190 -8.79 17.31 -15.04
N LEU A 191 -9.53 17.59 -16.13
CA LEU A 191 -9.10 17.26 -17.49
C LEU A 191 -7.87 18.06 -17.89
N GLN A 192 -7.79 19.33 -17.49
CA GLN A 192 -6.60 20.17 -17.71
C GLN A 192 -5.39 19.70 -16.88
N ALA A 193 -5.61 19.05 -15.74
CA ALA A 193 -4.58 18.48 -14.89
C ALA A 193 -4.16 17.04 -15.30
N TRP A 194 -4.76 16.50 -16.36
CA TRP A 194 -4.46 15.16 -16.87
C TRP A 194 -3.11 15.12 -17.57
N GLY A 195 -2.31 14.08 -17.31
CA GLY A 195 -0.96 13.95 -17.88
C GLY A 195 -0.87 13.92 -19.41
N TYR A 196 -1.97 13.63 -20.12
CA TYR A 196 -2.03 13.72 -21.59
C TYR A 196 -2.52 15.08 -22.12
N PHE A 197 -3.00 15.99 -21.28
CA PHE A 197 -3.67 17.22 -21.72
C PHE A 197 -2.78 18.11 -22.60
N ASN A 198 -1.54 18.36 -22.17
CA ASN A 198 -0.59 19.17 -22.96
C ASN A 198 -0.30 18.53 -24.33
N TYR A 199 -0.18 17.20 -24.36
CA TYR A 199 0.04 16.46 -25.60
C TYR A 199 -1.21 16.46 -26.49
N LEU A 200 -2.41 16.37 -25.92
CA LEU A 200 -3.67 16.45 -26.65
C LEU A 200 -3.76 17.78 -27.42
N VAL A 201 -3.52 18.92 -26.75
CA VAL A 201 -3.56 20.24 -27.40
C VAL A 201 -2.52 20.35 -28.52
N TYR A 202 -1.28 19.92 -28.26
CA TYR A 202 -0.21 19.86 -29.26
C TYR A 202 -0.59 19.00 -30.48
N HIS A 203 -1.05 17.78 -30.21
CA HIS A 203 -1.38 16.79 -31.23
C HIS A 203 -2.55 17.23 -32.11
N LEU A 204 -3.60 17.81 -31.51
CA LEU A 204 -4.72 18.37 -32.26
C LEU A 204 -4.27 19.52 -33.17
N ALA A 205 -3.39 20.40 -32.69
CA ALA A 205 -2.90 21.52 -33.48
C ALA A 205 -2.03 21.07 -34.68
N GLU A 206 -1.09 20.14 -34.48
CA GLU A 206 -0.28 19.59 -35.58
C GLU A 206 -1.13 18.85 -36.61
N ARG A 207 -2.08 18.02 -36.15
CA ARG A 207 -2.98 17.27 -37.03
C ARG A 207 -3.91 18.19 -37.81
N ALA A 208 -4.41 19.25 -37.18
CA ALA A 208 -5.24 20.25 -37.85
C ALA A 208 -4.48 20.94 -39.00
N ALA A 209 -3.17 21.17 -38.82
CA ALA A 209 -2.28 21.69 -39.87
C ALA A 209 -1.90 20.66 -40.95
N GLY A 210 -2.37 19.42 -40.87
CA GLY A 210 -1.98 18.33 -41.75
C GLY A 210 -0.55 17.81 -41.53
N ARG A 211 0.08 18.13 -40.39
CA ARG A 211 1.42 17.66 -40.03
C ARG A 211 1.35 16.39 -39.17
N PRO A 212 2.32 15.46 -39.30
CA PRO A 212 2.41 14.31 -38.42
C PRO A 212 2.96 14.76 -37.04
N PRO A 213 2.21 14.56 -35.94
CA PRO A 213 2.70 14.90 -34.60
C PRO A 213 3.80 13.92 -34.15
N LEU A 214 4.68 14.38 -33.26
CA LEU A 214 5.56 13.49 -32.50
C LEU A 214 4.72 12.53 -31.65
N SER A 215 5.22 11.32 -31.39
CA SER A 215 4.58 10.39 -30.44
C SER A 215 4.61 10.95 -29.01
N PHE A 216 3.76 10.44 -28.12
CA PHE A 216 3.68 10.90 -26.74
C PHE A 216 5.05 10.78 -26.04
N ALA A 217 5.76 9.68 -26.30
CA ALA A 217 7.09 9.43 -25.76
C ALA A 217 8.18 10.39 -26.28
N ALA A 218 7.98 10.97 -27.46
CA ALA A 218 8.95 11.83 -28.14
C ALA A 218 8.65 13.32 -27.97
N TYR A 219 7.39 13.69 -27.66
CA TYR A 219 7.02 15.06 -27.38
C TYR A 219 7.70 15.55 -26.08
N PRO A 220 8.56 16.59 -26.13
CA PRO A 220 9.34 16.98 -24.95
C PRO A 220 8.49 17.56 -23.81
N GLY A 221 7.28 18.05 -24.11
CA GLY A 221 6.31 18.49 -23.11
C GLY A 221 5.57 17.36 -22.40
N SER A 222 5.82 16.09 -22.75
CA SER A 222 5.23 14.93 -22.07
C SER A 222 5.95 14.62 -20.75
N PRO A 223 5.21 14.27 -19.67
CA PRO A 223 5.78 13.93 -18.37
C PRO A 223 6.35 12.51 -18.34
N VAL A 224 7.33 12.22 -19.20
CA VAL A 224 8.01 10.92 -19.32
C VAL A 224 9.53 11.11 -19.36
N PRO A 225 10.34 10.07 -19.03
CA PRO A 225 11.79 10.17 -19.14
C PRO A 225 12.28 10.29 -20.59
N HIS A 226 12.95 11.39 -20.91
CA HIS A 226 13.53 11.70 -22.21
C HIS A 226 14.99 11.23 -22.33
N SER A 227 15.62 11.39 -23.50
CA SER A 227 17.00 10.90 -23.76
C SER A 227 18.04 11.42 -22.75
N ALA A 228 18.03 12.72 -22.44
CA ALA A 228 18.96 13.31 -21.49
C ALA A 228 18.79 12.71 -20.08
N GLU A 229 17.56 12.68 -19.59
CA GLU A 229 17.20 12.14 -18.28
C GLU A 229 17.52 10.64 -18.18
N ARG A 230 17.22 9.87 -19.22
CA ARG A 230 17.57 8.44 -19.30
C ARG A 230 19.07 8.22 -19.24
N ASN A 231 19.87 9.00 -19.95
CA ASN A 231 21.32 8.88 -19.91
C ASN A 231 21.89 9.18 -18.51
N VAL A 232 21.36 10.21 -17.85
CA VAL A 232 21.72 10.53 -16.46
C VAL A 232 21.30 9.38 -15.52
N LEU A 233 20.07 8.89 -15.64
CA LEU A 233 19.58 7.74 -14.88
C LEU A 233 20.48 6.52 -15.08
N TYR A 234 20.80 6.14 -16.31
CA TYR A 234 21.64 4.97 -16.58
C TYR A 234 23.07 5.14 -16.06
N ALA A 235 23.65 6.33 -16.15
CA ALA A 235 24.95 6.61 -15.55
C ALA A 235 24.91 6.46 -14.02
N LEU A 236 23.87 6.98 -13.36
CA LEU A 236 23.67 6.83 -11.92
C LEU A 236 23.43 5.38 -11.52
N LEU A 237 22.67 4.61 -12.29
CA LEU A 237 22.44 3.18 -12.06
C LEU A 237 23.73 2.37 -12.20
N ALA A 238 24.54 2.65 -13.23
CA ALA A 238 25.83 1.99 -13.42
C ALA A 238 26.77 2.30 -12.24
N ALA A 239 26.83 3.57 -11.81
CA ALA A 239 27.61 3.98 -10.64
C ALA A 239 27.09 3.33 -9.34
N MET A 240 25.78 3.20 -9.18
CA MET A 240 25.14 2.52 -8.04
C MET A 240 25.50 1.03 -7.99
N LEU A 241 25.39 0.31 -9.12
CA LEU A 241 25.76 -1.11 -9.19
C LEU A 241 27.25 -1.31 -8.91
N ALA A 242 28.12 -0.50 -9.51
CA ALA A 242 29.56 -0.57 -9.29
C ALA A 242 29.91 -0.26 -7.83
N SER A 243 29.33 0.79 -7.25
CA SER A 243 29.58 1.16 -5.85
C SER A 243 29.05 0.12 -4.86
N ALA A 244 27.86 -0.46 -5.09
CA ALA A 244 27.33 -1.53 -4.24
C ALA A 244 28.26 -2.76 -4.23
N GLY A 245 28.74 -3.19 -5.40
CA GLY A 245 29.70 -4.29 -5.52
C GLY A 245 31.06 -3.99 -4.87
N LEU A 246 31.60 -2.78 -5.09
CA LEU A 246 32.87 -2.34 -4.49
C LEU A 246 32.77 -2.22 -2.96
N ILE A 247 31.68 -1.65 -2.44
CA ILE A 247 31.42 -1.53 -1.01
C ILE A 247 31.29 -2.92 -0.38
N PHE A 248 30.55 -3.84 -1.01
CA PHE A 248 30.48 -5.22 -0.55
C PHE A 248 31.85 -5.89 -0.51
N TRP A 249 32.62 -5.79 -1.59
CA TRP A 249 33.96 -6.37 -1.67
C TRP A 249 34.89 -5.82 -0.58
N ALA A 250 34.89 -4.50 -0.39
CA ALA A 250 35.73 -3.84 0.62
C ALA A 250 35.35 -4.25 2.05
N VAL A 251 34.04 -4.25 2.37
CA VAL A 251 33.57 -4.66 3.70
C VAL A 251 33.79 -6.16 3.93
N ARG A 252 33.56 -7.01 2.92
CA ARG A 252 33.83 -8.45 3.01
C ARG A 252 35.30 -8.74 3.25
N ARG A 253 36.21 -7.99 2.61
CA ARG A 253 37.65 -8.08 2.86
C ARG A 253 37.98 -7.66 4.30
N TYR A 254 37.42 -6.54 4.77
CA TYR A 254 37.63 -6.07 6.14
C TYR A 254 37.11 -7.06 7.19
N SER A 255 35.90 -7.59 7.02
CA SER A 255 35.28 -8.58 7.93
C SER A 255 36.06 -9.88 8.01
N ARG A 256 36.63 -10.35 6.90
CA ARG A 256 37.51 -11.53 6.92
C ARG A 256 38.84 -11.28 7.63
N ALA A 257 39.34 -10.04 7.59
CA ALA A 257 40.57 -9.66 8.28
C ALA A 257 40.36 -9.41 9.79
N HIS A 258 39.13 -9.09 10.22
CA HIS A 258 38.80 -8.74 11.61
C HIS A 258 37.66 -9.61 12.17
N PRO A 259 37.83 -10.94 12.27
CA PRO A 259 36.81 -11.83 12.83
C PRO A 259 36.44 -11.49 14.29
N GLU A 260 37.37 -10.90 15.05
CA GLU A 260 37.17 -10.46 16.43
C GLU A 260 36.11 -9.36 16.58
N ALA A 261 35.71 -8.70 15.49
CA ALA A 261 34.63 -7.72 15.51
C ALA A 261 33.28 -8.35 15.95
N LEU A 262 33.06 -9.64 15.65
CA LEU A 262 31.87 -10.39 16.10
C LEU A 262 31.79 -10.56 17.62
N ASP A 263 32.90 -10.38 18.33
CA ASP A 263 32.96 -10.56 19.78
C ASP A 263 32.43 -9.32 20.52
N ARG A 264 32.36 -8.17 19.83
CA ARG A 264 31.89 -6.89 20.39
C ARG A 264 30.42 -6.64 20.06
N LEU A 265 29.54 -7.44 20.64
CA LEU A 265 28.08 -7.30 20.46
C LEU A 265 27.52 -6.02 21.11
N LEU A 266 28.16 -5.55 22.19
CA LEU A 266 27.80 -4.34 22.91
C LEU A 266 28.81 -3.22 22.61
N ALA A 267 28.29 -2.06 22.23
CA ALA A 267 29.07 -0.83 22.16
C ALA A 267 29.15 -0.12 23.53
N ASP A 268 28.14 -0.30 24.38
CA ASP A 268 28.07 0.25 25.73
C ASP A 268 27.43 -0.77 26.68
N ALA A 269 28.30 -1.51 27.39
CA ALA A 269 27.86 -2.53 28.35
C ALA A 269 27.11 -1.93 29.54
N ARG A 270 27.45 -0.70 29.96
CA ARG A 270 26.77 -0.04 31.08
C ARG A 270 25.35 0.34 30.70
N ALA A 271 25.15 0.94 29.53
CA ALA A 271 23.82 1.25 29.03
C ALA A 271 22.95 -0.01 28.87
N PHE A 272 23.54 -1.11 28.42
CA PHE A 272 22.86 -2.41 28.35
C PHE A 272 22.45 -2.93 29.73
N GLN A 273 23.34 -2.88 30.72
CA GLN A 273 23.05 -3.31 32.08
C GLN A 273 21.92 -2.48 32.72
N GLU A 274 21.97 -1.15 32.57
CA GLU A 274 20.99 -0.23 33.15
C GLU A 274 19.60 -0.34 32.49
N ARG A 275 19.52 -0.58 31.18
CA ARG A 275 18.27 -0.45 30.40
C ARG A 275 17.67 -1.77 29.94
N GLN A 276 18.46 -2.85 29.95
CA GLN A 276 18.04 -4.10 29.36
C GLN A 276 18.27 -5.30 30.29
N ALA A 277 19.47 -5.50 30.81
CA ALA A 277 19.85 -6.74 31.49
C ALA A 277 18.95 -7.13 32.68
N SER A 278 18.41 -6.14 33.40
CA SER A 278 17.53 -6.34 34.56
C SER A 278 16.03 -6.33 34.25
N THR A 279 15.67 -6.18 32.98
CA THR A 279 14.26 -6.05 32.57
C THR A 279 13.63 -7.41 32.29
N GLY A 280 12.31 -7.51 32.44
CA GLY A 280 11.55 -8.74 32.11
C GLY A 280 11.65 -9.18 30.64
N TRP A 281 12.23 -8.36 29.76
CA TRP A 281 12.56 -8.70 28.37
C TRP A 281 13.71 -9.70 28.23
N GLU A 282 14.51 -9.90 29.27
CA GLU A 282 15.63 -10.84 29.24
C GLU A 282 15.22 -12.24 29.71
N GLU A 283 14.07 -12.35 30.37
CA GLU A 283 13.56 -13.61 30.91
C GLU A 283 12.69 -14.38 29.91
N VAL A 284 13.07 -15.65 29.67
CA VAL A 284 12.22 -16.78 29.28
C VAL A 284 10.70 -16.63 29.44
N GLY A 285 9.87 -16.35 28.42
CA GLY A 285 8.41 -16.46 28.63
C GLY A 285 7.48 -15.79 27.63
N PHE A 286 6.17 -16.02 27.77
CA PHE A 286 5.13 -15.49 26.86
C PHE A 286 4.76 -14.04 27.18
N HIS A 287 5.13 -13.54 28.35
CA HIS A 287 4.98 -12.11 28.69
C HIS A 287 5.72 -11.20 27.70
N ARG A 288 6.78 -11.65 27.02
CA ARG A 288 7.49 -10.90 25.98
C ARG A 288 6.63 -10.65 24.73
N PRO A 289 6.20 -11.68 23.97
CA PRO A 289 5.36 -11.45 22.79
C PRO A 289 4.04 -10.75 23.15
N LEU A 290 3.48 -11.07 24.31
CA LEU A 290 2.27 -10.41 24.81
C LEU A 290 2.50 -8.92 25.12
N GLY A 291 3.61 -8.56 25.74
CA GLY A 291 3.95 -7.16 26.04
C GLY A 291 4.09 -6.32 24.77
N GLY A 292 4.78 -6.87 23.75
CA GLY A 292 4.86 -6.26 22.42
C GLY A 292 3.49 -6.09 21.76
N PHE A 293 2.66 -7.13 21.81
CA PHE A 293 1.29 -7.07 21.29
C PHE A 293 0.42 -6.03 22.00
N LEU A 294 0.39 -6.02 23.35
CA LEU A 294 -0.42 -5.07 24.12
C LEU A 294 0.01 -3.62 23.88
N PHE A 295 1.31 -3.37 23.68
CA PHE A 295 1.81 -2.06 23.27
C PHE A 295 1.22 -1.64 21.91
N ALA A 296 1.40 -2.48 20.88
CA ALA A 296 0.92 -2.18 19.53
C ALA A 296 -0.61 -2.10 19.45
N PHE A 297 -1.32 -2.98 20.14
CA PHE A 297 -2.78 -2.99 20.20
C PHE A 297 -3.33 -1.72 20.85
N SER A 298 -2.78 -1.34 22.01
CA SER A 298 -3.18 -0.12 22.72
C SER A 298 -2.95 1.14 21.89
N LEU A 299 -1.76 1.25 21.29
CA LEU A 299 -1.40 2.40 20.48
C LEU A 299 -2.18 2.42 19.16
N GLY A 300 -2.37 1.27 18.53
CA GLY A 300 -3.17 1.09 17.33
C GLY A 300 -4.61 1.56 17.51
N LEU A 301 -5.26 1.21 18.62
CA LEU A 301 -6.62 1.68 18.94
C LEU A 301 -6.71 3.22 19.02
N ILE A 302 -5.70 3.87 19.58
CA ILE A 302 -5.66 5.34 19.72
C ILE A 302 -5.42 6.01 18.37
N VAL A 303 -4.47 5.48 17.58
CA VAL A 303 -4.03 6.15 16.34
C VAL A 303 -4.93 5.81 15.15
N PHE A 304 -5.74 4.75 15.23
CA PHE A 304 -6.65 4.34 14.16
C PHE A 304 -7.57 5.48 13.68
N VAL A 305 -8.22 6.22 14.60
CA VAL A 305 -9.13 7.31 14.24
C VAL A 305 -8.40 8.48 13.55
N PRO A 306 -7.30 9.03 14.12
CA PRO A 306 -6.47 10.02 13.42
C PRO A 306 -5.98 9.55 12.05
N LEU A 307 -5.61 8.27 11.91
CA LEU A 307 -5.16 7.69 10.65
C LEU A 307 -6.25 7.69 9.59
N ILE A 308 -7.47 7.29 9.94
CA ILE A 308 -8.61 7.32 9.02
C ILE A 308 -8.92 8.74 8.57
N ILE A 309 -8.93 9.72 9.50
CA ILE A 309 -9.14 11.13 9.17
C ILE A 309 -8.03 11.62 8.23
N TYR A 310 -6.78 11.28 8.53
CA TYR A 310 -5.65 11.68 7.70
C TYR A 310 -5.74 11.12 6.27
N GLN A 311 -5.96 9.82 6.13
CA GLN A 311 -5.99 9.13 4.83
C GLN A 311 -7.20 9.49 3.98
N ASN A 312 -8.37 9.70 4.58
CA ASN A 312 -9.62 9.91 3.84
C ASN A 312 -10.02 11.38 3.70
N VAL A 313 -9.47 12.27 4.52
CA VAL A 313 -9.80 13.71 4.49
C VAL A 313 -8.53 14.53 4.26
N VAL A 314 -7.54 14.44 5.14
CA VAL A 314 -6.39 15.36 5.09
C VAL A 314 -5.59 15.24 3.81
N LEU A 315 -5.19 14.02 3.46
CA LEU A 315 -4.42 13.75 2.26
C LEU A 315 -5.19 14.06 0.96
N PRO A 316 -6.39 13.47 0.72
CA PRO A 316 -7.09 13.63 -0.56
C PRO A 316 -7.82 14.96 -0.73
N VAL A 317 -8.18 15.68 0.35
CA VAL A 317 -8.93 16.94 0.24
C VAL A 317 -8.00 18.15 0.32
N TYR A 318 -7.04 18.15 1.25
CA TYR A 318 -6.25 19.36 1.54
C TYR A 318 -4.83 19.32 0.97
N ILE A 319 -4.18 18.14 0.93
CA ILE A 319 -2.78 18.03 0.49
C ILE A 319 -2.69 17.75 -1.01
N LEU A 320 -3.42 16.74 -1.49
CA LEU A 320 -3.43 16.30 -2.88
C LEU A 320 -4.86 16.07 -3.38
N PRO A 321 -5.57 17.14 -3.79
CA PRO A 321 -6.91 17.08 -4.35
C PRO A 321 -6.91 16.54 -5.78
N SER A 322 -6.39 15.32 -5.96
CA SER A 322 -6.28 14.63 -7.25
C SER A 322 -6.50 13.14 -7.06
N ALA A 323 -7.73 12.69 -7.33
CA ALA A 323 -8.07 11.27 -7.34
C ALA A 323 -7.23 10.47 -8.35
N GLN A 324 -6.82 11.11 -9.45
CA GLN A 324 -5.95 10.49 -10.45
C GLN A 324 -4.56 10.18 -9.88
N ALA A 325 -3.93 11.15 -9.21
CA ALA A 325 -2.60 10.96 -8.63
C ALA A 325 -2.62 9.87 -7.55
N LEU A 326 -3.62 9.88 -6.66
CA LEU A 326 -3.81 8.84 -5.64
C LEU A 326 -4.06 7.47 -6.26
N GLY A 327 -4.91 7.40 -7.29
CA GLY A 327 -5.20 6.16 -8.01
C GLY A 327 -3.99 5.60 -8.75
N MET A 328 -3.18 6.45 -9.38
CA MET A 328 -1.93 6.04 -10.02
C MET A 328 -0.93 5.49 -8.99
N TRP A 329 -0.73 6.21 -7.87
CA TRP A 329 0.14 5.75 -6.79
C TRP A 329 -0.32 4.41 -6.22
N GLY A 330 -1.61 4.25 -5.94
CA GLY A 330 -2.19 3.02 -5.42
C GLY A 330 -1.95 1.81 -6.34
N ARG A 331 -2.07 1.97 -7.66
CA ARG A 331 -1.76 0.89 -8.61
C ARG A 331 -0.28 0.54 -8.63
N VAL A 332 0.61 1.54 -8.58
CA VAL A 332 2.07 1.33 -8.54
C VAL A 332 2.44 0.56 -7.28
N THR A 333 2.00 1.00 -6.10
CA THR A 333 2.31 0.31 -4.83
C THR A 333 1.76 -1.11 -4.80
N GLN A 334 0.54 -1.35 -5.30
CA GLN A 334 -0.05 -2.69 -5.35
C GLN A 334 0.74 -3.65 -6.25
N PHE A 335 1.11 -3.22 -7.45
CA PHE A 335 1.92 -4.03 -8.37
C PHE A 335 3.29 -4.36 -7.77
N PHE A 336 3.94 -3.36 -7.19
CA PHE A 336 5.27 -3.51 -6.64
C PHE A 336 5.32 -4.28 -5.32
N ASN A 337 4.27 -4.26 -4.50
CA ASN A 337 4.19 -5.11 -3.31
C ASN A 337 4.39 -6.59 -3.67
N PHE A 338 3.79 -7.06 -4.77
CA PHE A 338 4.00 -8.43 -5.25
C PHE A 338 5.44 -8.64 -5.74
N LEU A 339 5.96 -7.71 -6.54
CA LEU A 339 7.31 -7.82 -7.11
C LEU A 339 8.40 -7.82 -6.01
N TRP A 340 8.26 -6.98 -4.99
CA TRP A 340 9.21 -6.88 -3.90
C TRP A 340 9.16 -8.08 -2.96
N GLN A 341 7.98 -8.65 -2.70
CA GLN A 341 7.88 -9.91 -1.96
C GLN A 341 8.62 -11.05 -2.69
N PHE A 342 8.55 -11.09 -4.02
CA PHE A 342 9.31 -12.06 -4.82
C PHE A 342 10.83 -11.87 -4.64
N PHE A 343 11.34 -10.64 -4.74
CA PHE A 343 12.78 -10.41 -4.63
C PHE A 343 13.35 -10.39 -3.20
N ASP A 344 12.53 -10.18 -2.17
CA ASP A 344 12.94 -10.30 -0.76
C ASP A 344 13.44 -11.73 -0.45
N MET A 345 12.94 -12.72 -1.20
CA MET A 345 13.23 -14.15 -1.04
C MET A 345 13.05 -14.63 0.42
N GLY A 346 12.13 -14.00 1.17
CA GLY A 346 11.85 -14.31 2.57
C GLY A 346 13.02 -14.11 3.54
N THR A 347 14.04 -13.34 3.15
CA THR A 347 15.26 -13.15 3.94
C THR A 347 15.02 -12.40 5.24
N SER A 348 14.01 -11.52 5.27
CA SER A 348 13.54 -10.80 6.46
C SER A 348 13.01 -11.75 7.54
N VAL A 349 12.18 -12.72 7.18
CA VAL A 349 11.63 -13.73 8.10
C VAL A 349 12.71 -14.72 8.53
N ALA A 350 13.58 -15.13 7.61
CA ALA A 350 14.72 -15.99 7.91
C ALA A 350 15.67 -15.35 8.95
N LEU A 351 15.98 -14.05 8.80
CA LEU A 351 16.74 -13.29 9.78
C LEU A 351 16.13 -13.42 11.16
N ILE A 352 14.84 -13.09 11.31
CA ILE A 352 14.18 -13.09 12.63
C ILE A 352 14.25 -14.49 13.25
N LYS A 353 13.91 -15.52 12.47
CA LYS A 353 13.86 -16.92 12.91
C LYS A 353 15.22 -17.41 13.39
N PHE A 354 16.26 -17.24 12.58
CA PHE A 354 17.59 -17.78 12.89
C PHE A 354 18.31 -16.93 13.94
N PHE A 355 18.07 -15.61 13.96
CA PHE A 355 18.59 -14.77 15.03
C PHE A 355 18.03 -15.19 16.38
N SER A 356 16.70 -15.38 16.49
CA SER A 356 16.07 -15.77 17.74
C SER A 356 16.42 -17.20 18.17
N GLN A 357 16.78 -18.07 17.22
CA GLN A 357 17.34 -19.39 17.51
C GLN A 357 18.74 -19.26 18.14
N HIS A 358 19.64 -18.46 17.55
CA HIS A 358 21.05 -18.45 17.95
C HIS A 358 21.37 -17.49 19.11
N ARG A 359 20.45 -16.58 19.48
CA ARG A 359 20.71 -15.57 20.52
C ARG A 359 20.98 -16.11 21.94
N VAL A 360 20.67 -17.38 22.21
CA VAL A 360 20.82 -17.98 23.55
C VAL A 360 22.27 -18.44 23.71
N ASP A 361 22.72 -19.33 22.82
CA ASP A 361 24.03 -19.99 22.94
C ASP A 361 25.12 -19.29 22.12
N GLU A 362 24.82 -18.80 20.92
CA GLU A 362 25.80 -18.25 19.99
C GLU A 362 25.30 -16.97 19.27
N PRO A 363 25.17 -15.84 19.99
CA PRO A 363 24.60 -14.62 19.41
C PRO A 363 25.36 -14.09 18.18
N ARG A 364 26.66 -14.42 18.08
CA ARG A 364 27.52 -14.11 16.93
C ARG A 364 26.94 -14.67 15.64
N LYS A 365 26.48 -15.93 15.67
CA LYS A 365 25.87 -16.60 14.52
C LYS A 365 24.54 -15.95 14.14
N GLY A 366 23.76 -15.49 15.12
CA GLY A 366 22.55 -14.71 14.88
C GLY A 366 22.83 -13.45 14.05
N VAL A 367 23.89 -12.71 14.39
CA VAL A 367 24.28 -11.49 13.65
C VAL A 367 24.68 -11.78 12.20
N GLU A 368 25.28 -12.94 11.90
CA GLU A 368 25.57 -13.31 10.52
C GLU A 368 24.31 -13.37 9.64
N TYR A 369 23.17 -13.85 10.17
CA TYR A 369 21.90 -13.83 9.43
C TYR A 369 21.37 -12.41 9.19
N VAL A 370 21.65 -11.47 10.09
CA VAL A 370 21.37 -10.03 9.86
C VAL A 370 22.22 -9.51 8.72
N GLN A 371 23.51 -9.85 8.71
CA GLN A 371 24.43 -9.43 7.65
C GLN A 371 24.02 -10.03 6.29
N VAL A 372 23.56 -11.28 6.24
CA VAL A 372 23.01 -11.88 5.01
C VAL A 372 21.84 -11.07 4.49
N PHE A 373 20.88 -10.70 5.34
CA PHE A 373 19.76 -9.84 4.95
C PHE A 373 20.25 -8.48 4.43
N VAL A 374 21.11 -7.78 5.18
CA VAL A 374 21.60 -6.45 4.80
C VAL A 374 22.26 -6.47 3.43
N TRP A 375 23.16 -7.41 3.19
CA TRP A 375 23.89 -7.48 1.93
C TRP A 375 23.08 -8.05 0.79
N TRP A 376 22.15 -8.98 1.07
CA TRP A 376 21.18 -9.41 0.07
C TRP A 376 20.33 -8.22 -0.39
N GLN A 377 19.69 -7.51 0.53
CA GLN A 377 18.84 -6.35 0.20
C GLN A 377 19.62 -5.24 -0.49
N ALA A 378 20.86 -4.97 -0.09
CA ALA A 378 21.69 -3.96 -0.74
C ALA A 378 22.04 -4.33 -2.19
N LEU A 379 22.48 -5.57 -2.42
CA LEU A 379 22.95 -6.01 -3.74
C LEU A 379 21.77 -6.33 -4.67
N SER A 380 20.81 -7.11 -4.20
CA SER A 380 19.62 -7.45 -4.96
C SER A 380 18.77 -6.21 -5.20
N GLY A 381 18.61 -5.32 -4.21
CA GLY A 381 17.92 -4.05 -4.34
C GLY A 381 18.56 -3.17 -5.42
N ALA A 382 19.89 -3.03 -5.45
CA ALA A 382 20.57 -2.29 -6.51
C ALA A 382 20.30 -2.87 -7.92
N VAL A 383 20.31 -4.19 -8.06
CA VAL A 383 19.97 -4.87 -9.33
C VAL A 383 18.50 -4.67 -9.71
N GLN A 384 17.59 -4.78 -8.75
CA GLN A 384 16.15 -4.57 -8.94
C GLN A 384 15.86 -3.14 -9.40
N VAL A 385 16.40 -2.14 -8.69
CA VAL A 385 16.26 -0.72 -9.06
C VAL A 385 16.80 -0.49 -10.46
N ALA A 386 17.99 -1.01 -10.77
CA ALA A 386 18.56 -0.84 -12.11
C ALA A 386 17.69 -1.47 -13.21
N GLY A 387 17.22 -2.70 -13.00
CA GLY A 387 16.36 -3.40 -13.96
C GLY A 387 15.02 -2.70 -14.15
N VAL A 388 14.34 -2.32 -13.07
CA VAL A 388 13.03 -1.66 -13.13
C VAL A 388 13.14 -0.27 -13.73
N VAL A 389 14.13 0.53 -13.35
CA VAL A 389 14.35 1.87 -13.92
C VAL A 389 14.75 1.77 -15.39
N PHE A 390 15.54 0.76 -15.78
CA PHE A 390 15.84 0.51 -17.19
C PHE A 390 14.58 0.22 -18.00
N VAL A 391 13.71 -0.67 -17.52
CA VAL A 391 12.44 -0.99 -18.19
C VAL A 391 11.51 0.22 -18.24
N ALA A 392 11.37 0.93 -17.12
CA ALA A 392 10.50 2.09 -16.97
C ALA A 392 10.97 3.33 -17.73
N GLY A 393 12.28 3.48 -17.95
CA GLY A 393 12.84 4.55 -18.78
C GLY A 393 12.82 4.21 -20.28
N THR A 394 12.94 2.93 -20.66
CA THR A 394 13.11 2.55 -22.08
C THR A 394 11.80 2.16 -22.76
N PHE A 395 11.01 1.29 -22.13
CA PHE A 395 9.88 0.63 -22.77
C PHE A 395 8.54 1.21 -22.33
N VAL A 396 8.38 1.52 -21.03
CA VAL A 396 7.12 2.04 -20.48
C VAL A 396 6.65 3.34 -21.16
N PRO A 397 7.52 4.32 -21.50
CA PRO A 397 7.06 5.57 -22.14
C PRO A 397 6.42 5.35 -23.51
N ARG A 398 6.71 4.22 -24.17
CA ARG A 398 6.18 3.84 -25.50
C ARG A 398 5.03 2.84 -25.40
N SER A 399 4.39 2.75 -24.24
CA SER A 399 3.30 1.80 -23.96
C SER A 399 2.08 2.55 -23.44
N ALA A 400 0.96 1.84 -23.30
CA ALA A 400 -0.26 2.37 -22.67
C ALA A 400 -0.05 2.86 -21.22
N TYR A 401 1.07 2.50 -20.58
CA TYR A 401 1.41 2.87 -19.21
C TYR A 401 2.38 4.04 -19.12
N ALA A 402 2.56 4.84 -20.18
CA ALA A 402 3.54 5.92 -20.23
C ALA A 402 3.48 6.89 -19.03
N LEU A 403 2.27 7.27 -18.58
CA LEU A 403 2.08 8.12 -17.39
C LEU A 403 2.61 7.53 -16.08
N TYR A 404 2.84 6.21 -16.03
CA TYR A 404 3.40 5.55 -14.86
C TYR A 404 4.93 5.55 -14.85
N ALA A 405 5.61 5.96 -15.92
CA ALA A 405 7.07 5.82 -16.03
C ALA A 405 7.82 6.44 -14.84
N TRP A 406 7.55 7.72 -14.52
CA TRP A 406 8.21 8.38 -13.40
C TRP A 406 7.80 7.87 -12.03
N SER A 407 6.53 7.51 -11.84
CA SER A 407 6.05 6.95 -10.56
C SER A 407 6.64 5.56 -10.29
N ILE A 408 6.78 4.73 -11.33
CA ILE A 408 7.50 3.46 -11.28
C ILE A 408 8.98 3.69 -10.92
N ILE A 409 9.65 4.63 -11.60
CA ILE A 409 11.06 4.94 -11.33
C ILE A 409 11.26 5.38 -9.88
N LEU A 410 10.47 6.35 -9.40
CA LEU A 410 10.57 6.82 -8.02
C LEU A 410 10.23 5.74 -6.99
N HIS A 411 9.22 4.92 -7.26
CA HIS A 411 8.88 3.82 -6.36
C HIS A 411 10.00 2.79 -6.29
N ALA A 412 10.64 2.46 -7.42
CA ALA A 412 11.78 1.55 -7.45
C ALA A 412 12.94 2.07 -6.59
N LEU A 413 13.20 3.39 -6.60
CA LEU A 413 14.27 3.99 -5.79
C LEU A 413 14.11 3.72 -4.28
N ILE A 414 12.91 3.47 -3.75
CA ILE A 414 12.66 3.10 -2.34
C ILE A 414 13.47 1.87 -1.91
N GLN A 415 13.74 0.96 -2.86
CA GLN A 415 14.57 -0.23 -2.61
C GLN A 415 16.06 0.07 -2.46
N LEU A 416 16.51 1.33 -2.52
CA LEU A 416 17.90 1.72 -2.29
C LEU A 416 18.09 2.29 -0.87
N PRO A 417 18.84 1.64 0.04
CA PRO A 417 19.63 0.42 -0.14
C PRO A 417 18.90 -0.88 0.31
N GLY A 418 17.57 -0.85 0.45
CA GLY A 418 16.72 -2.04 0.66
C GLY A 418 16.69 -2.58 2.09
N PHE A 419 17.75 -2.35 2.87
CA PHE A 419 17.84 -2.80 4.26
C PHE A 419 17.24 -1.83 5.30
N TYR A 420 16.39 -0.88 4.92
CA TYR A 420 15.85 0.16 5.82
C TYR A 420 15.19 -0.39 7.10
N GLN A 421 14.61 -1.60 6.99
CA GLN A 421 13.93 -2.25 8.12
C GLN A 421 14.85 -3.14 8.98
N VAL A 422 16.18 -3.14 8.76
CA VAL A 422 17.13 -4.01 9.47
C VAL A 422 17.02 -3.90 11.00
N PHE A 423 16.88 -2.68 11.54
CA PHE A 423 16.79 -2.49 12.98
C PHE A 423 15.49 -3.04 13.56
N ARG A 424 14.37 -2.86 12.86
CA ARG A 424 13.07 -3.45 13.23
C ARG A 424 13.17 -4.96 13.32
N HIS A 425 13.66 -5.62 12.26
CA HIS A 425 13.80 -7.08 12.22
C HIS A 425 14.80 -7.59 13.27
N THR A 426 15.93 -6.90 13.46
CA THR A 426 16.94 -7.29 14.45
C THR A 426 16.42 -7.15 15.88
N LEU A 427 15.64 -6.10 16.19
CA LEU A 427 15.02 -5.92 17.51
C LEU A 427 13.95 -6.99 17.79
N ILE A 428 13.19 -7.40 16.77
CA ILE A 428 12.26 -8.54 16.85
C ILE A 428 13.04 -9.85 17.07
N GLY A 429 14.19 -10.04 16.41
CA GLY A 429 15.11 -11.17 16.66
C GLY A 429 15.65 -11.18 18.10
N TRP A 430 16.02 -10.01 18.63
CA TRP A 430 16.31 -9.78 20.06
C TRP A 430 15.08 -9.84 20.97
N GLN A 431 13.88 -10.10 20.43
CA GLN A 431 12.62 -10.10 21.16
C GLN A 431 12.38 -8.84 22.01
N ARG A 432 12.99 -7.70 21.63
CA ARG A 432 12.66 -6.35 22.13
C ARG A 432 11.47 -5.83 21.35
N PHE A 433 10.33 -6.49 21.56
CA PHE A 433 9.14 -6.25 20.77
C PHE A 433 8.61 -4.83 20.96
N ASP A 434 8.76 -4.20 22.13
CA ASP A 434 8.42 -2.79 22.34
C ASP A 434 9.10 -1.87 21.32
N TYR A 435 10.42 -1.97 21.16
CA TYR A 435 11.17 -1.18 20.19
C TYR A 435 10.86 -1.60 18.74
N GLY A 436 10.67 -2.90 18.49
CA GLY A 436 10.24 -3.40 17.18
C GLY A 436 8.90 -2.81 16.75
N GLN A 437 7.92 -2.77 17.65
CA GLN A 437 6.58 -2.23 17.40
C GLN A 437 6.58 -0.69 17.31
N ILE A 438 7.46 0.01 18.05
CA ILE A 438 7.66 1.46 17.86
C ILE A 438 8.10 1.75 16.42
N LEU A 439 9.06 0.98 15.89
CA LEU A 439 9.52 1.17 14.52
C LEU A 439 8.46 0.77 13.48
N ASP A 440 7.69 -0.28 13.76
CA ASP A 440 6.57 -0.70 12.91
C ASP A 440 5.52 0.40 12.78
N LEU A 441 5.08 0.97 13.90
CA LEU A 441 4.11 2.07 13.93
C LEU A 441 4.69 3.39 13.41
N ALA A 442 5.98 3.62 13.60
CA ALA A 442 6.66 4.76 12.98
C ALA A 442 6.58 4.65 11.46
N LEU A 443 6.88 3.48 10.89
CA LEU A 443 6.84 3.24 9.45
C LEU A 443 5.41 3.30 8.88
N ALA A 444 4.46 2.61 9.50
CA ALA A 444 3.11 2.45 8.97
C ALA A 444 2.24 3.71 9.14
N THR A 445 2.52 4.53 10.16
CA THR A 445 1.56 5.53 10.63
C THR A 445 2.18 6.90 10.88
N PHE A 446 3.16 7.01 11.78
CA PHE A 446 3.65 8.35 12.18
C PHE A 446 4.51 9.03 11.11
N MET A 447 5.45 8.31 10.49
CA MET A 447 6.33 8.88 9.47
C MET A 447 5.58 9.29 8.19
N PRO A 448 4.60 8.53 7.67
CA PRO A 448 3.79 8.99 6.56
C PRO A 448 3.02 10.28 6.89
N MET A 449 2.41 10.37 8.07
CA MET A 449 1.71 11.59 8.51
C MET A 449 2.61 12.82 8.60
N LEU A 450 3.92 12.63 8.78
CA LEU A 450 4.91 13.72 8.83
C LEU A 450 5.49 14.03 7.45
N THR A 451 5.90 13.00 6.70
CA THR A 451 6.63 13.16 5.44
C THR A 451 5.72 13.50 4.27
N GLN A 452 4.52 12.92 4.19
CA GLN A 452 3.59 13.15 3.08
C GLN A 452 3.14 14.62 3.00
N PRO A 453 2.69 15.30 4.07
CA PRO A 453 2.29 16.71 3.95
C PRO A 453 3.44 17.61 3.49
N LEU A 454 4.65 17.38 3.99
CA LEU A 454 5.84 18.17 3.67
C LEU A 454 6.28 17.96 2.22
N LEU A 455 6.46 16.71 1.79
CA LEU A 455 7.05 16.39 0.50
C LEU A 455 6.03 16.46 -0.63
N VAL A 456 4.78 16.05 -0.40
CA VAL A 456 3.70 16.21 -1.39
C VAL A 456 3.39 17.68 -1.60
N GLY A 457 3.26 18.48 -0.53
CA GLY A 457 3.04 19.92 -0.65
C GLY A 457 4.12 20.64 -1.45
N LEU A 458 5.39 20.32 -1.17
CA LEU A 458 6.53 20.87 -1.92
C LEU A 458 6.52 20.46 -3.39
N MET A 459 6.21 19.19 -3.69
CA MET A 459 6.19 18.69 -5.06
C MET A 459 4.96 19.13 -5.86
N VAL A 460 3.83 19.41 -5.21
CA VAL A 460 2.68 20.08 -5.85
C VAL A 460 3.07 21.50 -6.25
N ALA A 461 3.76 22.25 -5.38
CA ALA A 461 4.25 23.58 -5.70
C ALA A 461 5.26 23.55 -6.86
N TRP A 462 6.21 22.60 -6.83
CA TRP A 462 7.14 22.37 -7.93
C TRP A 462 6.42 21.98 -9.23
N GLY A 463 5.41 21.10 -9.17
CA GLY A 463 4.64 20.68 -10.33
C GLY A 463 3.86 21.83 -10.99
N ARG A 464 3.36 22.79 -10.20
CA ARG A 464 2.75 24.03 -10.74
C ARG A 464 3.76 24.91 -11.48
N ALA A 465 5.00 24.95 -11.02
CA ALA A 465 6.08 25.68 -11.68
C ALA A 465 6.64 24.97 -12.93
N ASN A 466 6.34 23.68 -13.11
CA ASN A 466 6.80 22.86 -14.23
C ASN A 466 5.60 22.35 -15.06
N PRO A 467 5.12 23.11 -16.07
CA PRO A 467 3.88 22.82 -16.78
C PRO A 467 3.81 21.44 -17.44
N ALA A 468 4.94 20.83 -17.81
CA ALA A 468 4.99 19.49 -18.37
C ALA A 468 4.44 18.42 -17.40
N PHE A 469 4.69 18.58 -16.10
CA PHE A 469 4.23 17.66 -15.05
C PHE A 469 2.89 18.13 -14.46
N GLY A 470 2.76 19.42 -14.17
CA GLY A 470 1.56 19.96 -13.50
C GLY A 470 1.43 19.52 -12.03
N ALA A 471 0.43 20.07 -11.35
CA ALA A 471 0.22 19.87 -9.91
C ALA A 471 -0.06 18.42 -9.52
N SER A 472 -0.92 17.72 -10.28
CA SER A 472 -1.31 16.32 -10.01
C SER A 472 -0.12 15.36 -10.10
N MET A 473 0.67 15.45 -11.18
CA MET A 473 1.86 14.62 -11.34
C MET A 473 2.92 14.99 -10.30
N GLY A 474 3.13 16.29 -10.03
CA GLY A 474 3.99 16.74 -8.94
C GLY A 474 3.62 16.08 -7.60
N GLY A 475 2.33 16.09 -7.24
CA GLY A 475 1.85 15.39 -6.05
C GLY A 475 2.09 13.89 -6.05
N LEU A 476 1.89 13.20 -7.19
CA LEU A 476 2.23 11.78 -7.36
C LEU A 476 3.71 11.50 -7.11
N LEU A 477 4.60 12.33 -7.68
CA LEU A 477 6.04 12.21 -7.42
C LEU A 477 6.38 12.48 -5.94
N GLY A 478 5.68 13.44 -5.33
CA GLY A 478 5.76 13.75 -3.91
C GLY A 478 5.39 12.58 -3.01
N LEU A 479 4.38 11.77 -3.38
CA LEU A 479 4.03 10.54 -2.65
C LEU A 479 5.18 9.52 -2.68
N GLY A 480 5.86 9.39 -3.83
CA GLY A 480 7.05 8.55 -3.95
C GLY A 480 8.21 9.02 -3.08
N LEU A 481 8.52 10.32 -3.10
CA LEU A 481 9.55 10.91 -2.24
C LEU A 481 9.19 10.79 -0.75
N ALA A 482 7.91 10.94 -0.39
CA ALA A 482 7.44 10.77 0.98
C ALA A 482 7.61 9.34 1.48
N ALA A 483 7.28 8.34 0.65
CA ALA A 483 7.50 6.94 0.98
C ALA A 483 8.99 6.64 1.17
N TYR A 484 9.86 7.18 0.32
CA TYR A 484 11.31 7.09 0.48
C TYR A 484 11.80 7.67 1.81
N ALA A 485 11.37 8.90 2.11
CA ALA A 485 11.75 9.60 3.34
C ALA A 485 11.24 8.88 4.59
N THR A 486 10.06 8.25 4.50
CA THR A 486 9.46 7.45 5.58
C THR A 486 10.38 6.29 5.97
N GLU A 487 10.84 5.51 4.99
CA GLU A 487 11.77 4.39 5.22
C GLU A 487 13.11 4.90 5.81
N LEU A 488 13.66 5.96 5.23
CA LEU A 488 14.93 6.54 5.68
C LEU A 488 14.86 7.08 7.12
N PHE A 489 13.82 7.85 7.47
CA PHE A 489 13.68 8.40 8.81
C PHE A 489 13.39 7.32 9.85
N THR A 490 12.59 6.30 9.50
CA THR A 490 12.38 5.14 10.36
C THR A 490 13.69 4.40 10.62
N PHE A 491 14.53 4.21 9.59
CA PHE A 491 15.86 3.62 9.74
C PHE A 491 16.76 4.43 10.69
N VAL A 492 16.74 5.77 10.58
CA VAL A 492 17.52 6.66 11.46
C VAL A 492 17.04 6.56 12.91
N VAL A 493 15.73 6.52 13.14
CA VAL A 493 15.15 6.28 14.47
C VAL A 493 15.58 4.91 14.98
N GLY A 494 15.51 3.87 14.15
CA GLY A 494 15.97 2.52 14.49
C GLY A 494 17.43 2.47 14.89
N PHE A 495 18.31 3.15 14.16
CA PHE A 495 19.74 3.27 14.49
C PHE A 495 19.95 3.91 15.88
N PHE A 496 19.23 5.00 16.17
CA PHE A 496 19.30 5.66 17.47
C PHE A 496 18.81 4.75 18.59
N LEU A 497 17.66 4.10 18.42
CA LEU A 497 17.07 3.21 19.42
C LEU A 497 17.96 1.98 19.68
N TYR A 498 18.53 1.38 18.63
CA TYR A 498 19.43 0.24 18.74
C TYR A 498 20.69 0.58 19.55
N ARG A 499 21.31 1.74 19.27
CA ARG A 499 22.46 2.23 20.06
C ARG A 499 22.08 2.64 21.47
N ARG A 500 20.88 3.18 21.67
CA ARG A 500 20.37 3.56 22.99
C ARG A 500 20.28 2.37 23.95
N LEU A 501 20.05 1.16 23.43
CA LEU A 501 20.05 -0.09 24.19
C LEU A 501 21.46 -0.63 24.50
N GLY A 502 22.53 -0.03 23.97
CA GLY A 502 23.91 -0.44 24.19
C GLY A 502 24.48 -1.39 23.14
N TYR A 503 23.69 -1.80 22.14
CA TYR A 503 24.14 -2.69 21.05
C TYR A 503 25.04 -1.98 20.03
N ASP A 504 25.97 -2.73 19.43
CA ASP A 504 26.81 -2.22 18.33
C ASP A 504 26.09 -2.31 16.97
N ALA A 505 25.64 -1.17 16.47
CA ALA A 505 25.01 -1.06 15.15
C ALA A 505 25.99 -1.33 13.99
N ARG A 506 27.31 -1.10 14.17
CA ARG A 506 28.30 -1.29 13.10
C ARG A 506 28.36 -2.75 12.66
N LEU A 507 28.19 -3.65 13.61
CA LEU A 507 28.30 -5.09 13.38
C LEU A 507 27.27 -5.62 12.37
N LEU A 508 26.11 -4.98 12.28
CA LEU A 508 25.03 -5.39 11.37
C LEU A 508 25.38 -5.16 9.89
N PHE A 509 26.28 -4.22 9.61
CA PHE A 509 26.70 -3.85 8.25
C PHE A 509 28.01 -4.51 7.81
N LEU A 510 28.63 -5.31 8.66
CA LEU A 510 29.78 -6.12 8.30
C LEU A 510 29.33 -7.35 7.48
N ALA A 511 30.27 -8.11 6.93
CA ALA A 511 29.98 -9.27 6.08
C ALA A 511 30.84 -10.48 6.51
N HIS A 512 30.53 -11.09 7.66
CA HIS A 512 31.24 -12.25 8.21
C HIS A 512 30.64 -13.59 7.79
N PHE A 513 29.35 -13.62 7.42
CA PHE A 513 28.62 -14.84 7.09
C PHE A 513 29.32 -15.77 6.08
N ASP A 514 29.10 -17.07 6.20
CA ASP A 514 29.60 -18.07 5.25
C ASP A 514 28.51 -18.51 4.26
N TRP A 515 28.89 -19.35 3.30
CA TRP A 515 27.95 -19.88 2.31
C TRP A 515 26.88 -20.78 2.93
N ARG A 516 27.17 -21.41 4.08
CA ARG A 516 26.20 -22.25 4.80
C ARG A 516 25.07 -21.40 5.41
N THR A 517 25.41 -20.26 6.03
CA THR A 517 24.43 -19.28 6.53
C THR A 517 23.55 -18.77 5.39
N VAL A 518 24.16 -18.46 4.24
CA VAL A 518 23.43 -18.04 3.03
C VAL A 518 22.44 -19.12 2.59
N ILE A 519 22.89 -20.35 2.34
CA ILE A 519 22.02 -21.46 1.92
C ILE A 519 20.90 -21.69 2.94
N ALA A 520 21.21 -21.67 4.24
CA ALA A 520 20.21 -21.87 5.29
C ALA A 520 19.12 -20.79 5.26
N ALA A 521 19.52 -19.52 5.12
CA ALA A 521 18.60 -18.39 5.00
C ALA A 521 17.71 -18.52 3.76
N PHE A 522 18.29 -18.79 2.58
CA PHE A 522 17.53 -18.93 1.34
C PHE A 522 16.63 -20.15 1.30
N ARG A 523 17.11 -21.30 1.78
CA ARG A 523 16.28 -22.51 1.85
C ARG A 523 15.05 -22.29 2.72
N PHE A 524 15.18 -21.49 3.78
CA PHE A 524 14.03 -21.09 4.58
C PHE A 524 13.15 -20.08 3.84
N GLY A 525 13.75 -19.00 3.35
CA GLY A 525 13.03 -17.85 2.80
C GLY A 525 12.34 -18.11 1.45
N VAL A 526 12.88 -18.97 0.57
CA VAL A 526 12.23 -19.31 -0.72
C VAL A 526 10.86 -19.93 -0.50
N PHE A 527 10.70 -20.79 0.51
CA PHE A 527 9.38 -21.35 0.81
C PHE A 527 8.42 -20.29 1.36
N GLU A 528 8.91 -19.37 2.19
CA GLU A 528 8.12 -18.22 2.65
C GLU A 528 7.58 -17.43 1.44
N MET A 529 8.48 -17.05 0.52
CA MET A 529 8.18 -16.34 -0.71
C MET A 529 7.15 -17.10 -1.57
N LEU A 530 7.31 -18.42 -1.75
CA LEU A 530 6.34 -19.24 -2.48
C LEU A 530 4.95 -19.24 -1.84
N GLY A 531 4.86 -19.17 -0.51
CA GLY A 531 3.60 -19.03 0.20
C GLY A 531 2.90 -17.69 -0.10
N ALA A 532 3.66 -16.59 -0.09
CA ALA A 532 3.14 -15.26 -0.44
C ALA A 532 2.68 -15.18 -1.91
N ILE A 533 3.46 -15.73 -2.84
CA ILE A 533 3.12 -15.80 -4.26
C ILE A 533 1.86 -16.64 -4.49
N ALA A 534 1.73 -17.79 -3.82
CA ALA A 534 0.55 -18.63 -3.93
C ALA A 534 -0.72 -17.87 -3.54
N TRP A 535 -0.68 -17.09 -2.45
CA TRP A 535 -1.77 -16.21 -2.04
C TRP A 535 -2.09 -15.15 -3.11
N ALA A 536 -1.07 -14.46 -3.63
CA ALA A 536 -1.26 -13.42 -4.65
C ALA A 536 -1.86 -13.96 -5.96
N ILE A 537 -1.38 -15.11 -6.45
CA ILE A 537 -1.98 -15.81 -7.61
C ILE A 537 -3.42 -16.21 -7.30
N GLY A 538 -3.68 -16.68 -6.08
CA GLY A 538 -5.01 -17.02 -5.61
C GLY A 538 -5.99 -15.86 -5.67
N GLU A 539 -5.61 -14.67 -5.21
CA GLU A 539 -6.42 -13.45 -5.30
C GLU A 539 -6.63 -13.03 -6.77
N ALA A 540 -5.56 -13.03 -7.58
CA ALA A 540 -5.65 -12.65 -8.99
C ALA A 540 -6.62 -13.56 -9.78
N LEU A 541 -6.59 -14.87 -9.53
CA LEU A 541 -7.50 -15.82 -10.17
C LEU A 541 -8.95 -15.64 -9.67
N VAL A 542 -9.17 -15.31 -8.40
CA VAL A 542 -10.51 -14.99 -7.87
C VAL A 542 -11.08 -13.75 -8.55
N ILE A 543 -10.28 -12.70 -8.74
CA ILE A 543 -10.67 -11.49 -9.48
C ILE A 543 -11.05 -11.86 -10.92
N LEU A 544 -10.25 -12.66 -11.61
CA LEU A 544 -10.56 -13.12 -12.96
C LEU A 544 -11.87 -13.93 -13.02
N ILE A 545 -12.06 -14.88 -12.09
CA ILE A 545 -13.27 -15.72 -12.03
C ILE A 545 -14.52 -14.86 -11.84
N THR A 546 -14.46 -13.89 -10.93
CA THR A 546 -15.59 -13.01 -10.64
C THR A 546 -15.86 -12.05 -11.80
N GLN A 547 -14.84 -11.52 -12.47
CA GLN A 547 -15.03 -10.71 -13.68
C GLN A 547 -15.74 -11.49 -14.79
N LEU A 548 -15.45 -12.79 -14.93
CA LEU A 548 -16.03 -13.64 -15.98
C LEU A 548 -17.42 -14.20 -15.64
N ARG A 549 -17.74 -14.42 -14.36
CA ARG A 549 -18.94 -15.18 -13.94
C ARG A 549 -19.95 -14.39 -13.12
N LEU A 550 -19.57 -13.25 -12.56
CA LEU A 550 -20.41 -12.51 -11.64
C LEU A 550 -21.21 -11.44 -12.39
N ILE A 551 -22.53 -11.42 -12.16
CA ILE A 551 -23.41 -10.43 -12.76
C ILE A 551 -23.21 -9.09 -12.05
N ASN A 552 -23.07 -8.00 -12.81
CA ASN A 552 -22.83 -6.66 -12.26
C ASN A 552 -21.57 -6.61 -11.37
N TYR A 553 -20.48 -7.19 -11.88
CA TYR A 553 -19.24 -7.38 -11.12
C TYR A 553 -18.67 -6.07 -10.56
N ASN A 554 -18.77 -4.95 -11.29
CA ASN A 554 -18.25 -3.66 -10.85
C ASN A 554 -18.92 -3.17 -9.56
N GLU A 555 -20.26 -3.18 -9.49
CA GLU A 555 -20.98 -2.76 -8.30
C GLU A 555 -20.74 -3.72 -7.13
N VAL A 556 -20.72 -5.03 -7.40
CA VAL A 556 -20.49 -6.05 -6.37
C VAL A 556 -19.07 -5.96 -5.81
N TRP A 557 -18.06 -5.71 -6.65
CA TRP A 557 -16.68 -5.49 -6.20
C TRP A 557 -16.51 -4.19 -5.42
N GLY A 558 -17.22 -3.12 -5.80
CA GLY A 558 -17.26 -1.88 -5.01
C GLY A 558 -17.80 -2.13 -3.60
N ASN A 559 -18.93 -2.84 -3.50
CA ASN A 559 -19.53 -3.22 -2.22
C ASN A 559 -18.65 -4.21 -1.43
N TRP A 560 -18.04 -5.18 -2.11
CA TRP A 560 -17.10 -6.14 -1.49
C TRP A 560 -15.90 -5.43 -0.89
N THR A 561 -15.28 -4.52 -1.64
CA THR A 561 -14.11 -3.76 -1.19
C THR A 561 -14.44 -2.97 0.08
N LEU A 562 -15.56 -2.25 0.08
CA LEU A 562 -16.03 -1.50 1.25
C LEU A 562 -16.25 -2.40 2.48
N ALA A 563 -16.88 -3.56 2.30
CA ALA A 563 -17.10 -4.52 3.37
C ALA A 563 -15.79 -5.19 3.86
N SER A 564 -14.88 -5.51 2.94
CA SER A 564 -13.59 -6.16 3.23
C SER A 564 -12.63 -5.27 4.02
N ASN A 565 -12.76 -3.94 3.91
CA ASN A 565 -11.96 -3.00 4.70
C ASN A 565 -12.12 -3.24 6.21
N PHE A 566 -13.29 -3.65 6.68
CA PHE A 566 -13.51 -4.00 8.08
C PHE A 566 -12.77 -5.25 8.52
N VAL A 567 -12.58 -6.22 7.61
CA VAL A 567 -11.81 -7.44 7.92
C VAL A 567 -10.33 -7.12 8.16
N THR A 568 -9.83 -6.02 7.59
CA THR A 568 -8.46 -5.55 7.85
C THR A 568 -8.22 -5.26 9.33
N ALA A 569 -9.25 -4.98 10.13
CA ALA A 569 -9.11 -4.77 11.57
C ALA A 569 -8.55 -6.01 12.31
N TYR A 570 -8.75 -7.23 11.77
CA TYR A 570 -8.19 -8.44 12.35
C TYR A 570 -6.67 -8.54 12.18
N THR A 571 -6.07 -7.78 11.27
CA THR A 571 -4.61 -7.82 11.01
C THR A 571 -3.79 -7.39 12.23
N ILE A 572 -4.39 -6.74 13.23
CA ILE A 572 -3.73 -6.46 14.51
C ILE A 572 -3.22 -7.73 15.21
N LEU A 573 -3.84 -8.88 14.97
CA LEU A 573 -3.36 -10.17 15.47
C LEU A 573 -2.05 -10.64 14.82
N GLN A 574 -1.73 -10.17 13.61
CA GLN A 574 -0.45 -10.47 12.97
C GLN A 574 0.72 -9.97 13.81
N VAL A 575 0.55 -8.88 14.58
CA VAL A 575 1.55 -8.39 15.52
C VAL A 575 1.85 -9.44 16.60
N LEU A 576 0.80 -10.06 17.17
CA LEU A 576 0.98 -11.12 18.17
C LEU A 576 1.73 -12.31 17.58
N TYR A 577 1.32 -12.76 16.39
CA TYR A 577 1.88 -13.95 15.76
C TYR A 577 3.32 -13.72 15.27
N ALA A 578 3.61 -12.55 14.70
CA ALA A 578 4.98 -12.16 14.35
C ALA A 578 5.90 -12.12 15.59
N ASN A 579 5.38 -11.74 16.76
CA ASN A 579 6.13 -11.80 18.01
C ASN A 579 6.22 -13.24 18.58
N LEU A 580 5.30 -14.13 18.22
CA LEU A 580 5.27 -15.52 18.68
C LEU A 580 6.35 -16.39 18.03
N MET A 581 6.55 -16.23 16.71
CA MET A 581 7.51 -17.02 15.93
C MET A 581 8.93 -17.01 16.52
N PRO A 582 9.52 -15.85 16.90
CA PRO A 582 10.82 -15.80 17.55
C PRO A 582 10.94 -16.65 18.80
N GLY A 583 9.91 -16.61 19.66
CA GLY A 583 9.87 -17.38 20.91
C GLY A 583 9.75 -18.89 20.67
N ILE A 584 8.95 -19.30 19.69
CA ILE A 584 8.86 -20.71 19.30
C ILE A 584 10.21 -21.19 18.73
N SER A 585 10.84 -20.41 17.85
CA SER A 585 12.15 -20.73 17.27
C SER A 585 13.24 -20.85 18.34
N GLU A 586 13.23 -19.95 19.33
CA GLU A 586 14.12 -19.97 20.50
C GLU A 586 13.89 -21.27 21.32
N ALA A 587 12.65 -21.60 21.68
CA ALA A 587 12.35 -22.76 22.52
C ALA A 587 12.63 -24.11 21.82
N ILE A 588 12.11 -24.31 20.60
CA ILE A 588 12.16 -25.60 19.93
C ILE A 588 13.58 -26.00 19.51
N SER A 589 14.42 -25.01 19.18
CA SER A 589 15.80 -25.25 18.76
C SER A 589 16.69 -25.78 19.89
N HIS A 590 16.30 -25.53 21.15
CA HIS A 590 16.98 -26.03 22.35
C HIS A 590 16.27 -27.24 22.97
N GLY A 591 15.30 -27.84 22.26
CA GLY A 591 14.59 -29.05 22.70
C GLY A 591 13.43 -28.82 23.67
N TYR A 592 13.09 -27.57 23.99
CA TYR A 592 12.02 -27.21 24.94
C TYR A 592 10.63 -27.26 24.29
N LYS A 593 10.07 -28.47 24.27
CA LYS A 593 8.78 -28.75 23.63
C LYS A 593 7.59 -28.25 24.47
N ARG A 594 7.63 -28.29 25.81
CA ARG A 594 6.50 -27.82 26.64
C ARG A 594 6.33 -26.31 26.56
N LEU A 595 7.43 -25.57 26.50
CA LEU A 595 7.43 -24.14 26.27
C LEU A 595 6.85 -23.80 24.89
N SER A 596 7.25 -24.54 23.86
CA SER A 596 6.69 -24.41 22.51
C SER A 596 5.18 -24.71 22.48
N GLN A 597 4.74 -25.74 23.21
CA GLN A 597 3.31 -26.08 23.39
C GLN A 597 2.55 -24.95 24.09
N TYR A 598 3.14 -24.34 25.12
CA TYR A 598 2.54 -23.22 25.82
C TYR A 598 2.42 -21.99 24.93
N TYR A 599 3.45 -21.67 24.14
CA TYR A 599 3.38 -20.61 23.14
C TYR A 599 2.26 -20.83 22.12
N ALA A 600 2.10 -22.04 21.59
CA ALA A 600 0.99 -22.37 20.69
C ALA A 600 -0.38 -22.24 21.38
N ALA A 601 -0.52 -22.76 22.61
CA ALA A 601 -1.77 -22.67 23.38
C ALA A 601 -2.16 -21.21 23.67
N MET A 602 -1.19 -20.38 24.04
CA MET A 602 -1.41 -18.95 24.27
C MET A 602 -1.68 -18.18 22.98
N GLY A 603 -1.08 -18.58 21.85
CA GLY A 603 -1.42 -18.08 20.52
C GLY A 603 -2.89 -18.30 20.18
N TYR A 604 -3.40 -19.52 20.38
CA TYR A 604 -4.83 -19.81 20.17
C TYR A 604 -5.75 -19.06 21.15
N LYS A 605 -5.38 -18.98 22.44
CA LYS A 605 -6.16 -18.26 23.46
C LYS A 605 -6.33 -16.77 23.11
N TRP A 606 -5.22 -16.08 22.90
CA TRP A 606 -5.23 -14.66 22.58
C TRP A 606 -5.79 -14.38 21.19
N GLY A 607 -5.53 -15.28 20.23
CA GLY A 607 -6.15 -15.27 18.92
C GLY A 607 -7.68 -15.25 18.98
N GLY A 608 -8.26 -16.21 19.71
CA GLY A 608 -9.71 -16.31 19.89
C GLY A 608 -10.29 -15.13 20.67
N LEU A 609 -9.62 -14.69 21.75
CA LEU A 609 -10.00 -13.52 22.55
C LEU A 609 -10.16 -12.26 21.68
N ILE A 610 -9.10 -11.88 20.97
CA ILE A 610 -9.08 -10.63 20.20
C ILE A 610 -9.96 -10.76 18.96
N SER A 611 -10.03 -11.94 18.33
CA SER A 611 -10.96 -12.18 17.22
C SER A 611 -12.41 -12.02 17.64
N ALA A 612 -12.78 -12.51 18.84
CA ALA A 612 -14.12 -12.32 19.37
C ALA A 612 -14.42 -10.86 19.74
N PHE A 613 -13.42 -10.12 20.27
CA PHE A 613 -13.55 -8.69 20.51
C PHE A 613 -13.82 -7.92 19.22
N VAL A 614 -12.93 -8.04 18.23
CA VAL A 614 -13.05 -7.36 16.93
C VAL A 614 -14.35 -7.78 16.25
N GLY A 615 -14.69 -9.07 16.26
CA GLY A 615 -15.95 -9.57 15.69
C GLY A 615 -17.19 -8.99 16.35
N ALA A 616 -17.22 -8.93 17.68
CA ALA A 616 -18.35 -8.34 18.41
C ALA A 616 -18.53 -6.85 18.07
N VAL A 617 -17.43 -6.10 17.98
CA VAL A 617 -17.47 -4.67 17.63
C VAL A 617 -17.95 -4.47 16.21
N LEU A 618 -17.35 -5.18 15.25
CA LEU A 618 -17.68 -5.05 13.83
C LEU A 618 -19.11 -5.49 13.53
N LEU A 619 -19.57 -6.62 14.09
CA LEU A 619 -20.96 -7.05 13.93
C LEU A 619 -21.95 -6.03 14.52
N ALA A 620 -21.57 -5.33 15.59
CA ALA A 620 -22.44 -4.33 16.21
C ALA A 620 -22.53 -3.03 15.42
N VAL A 621 -21.48 -2.65 14.69
CA VAL A 621 -21.30 -1.28 14.17
C VAL A 621 -21.11 -1.18 12.64
N ALA A 622 -20.54 -2.18 11.97
CA ALA A 622 -20.05 -2.04 10.60
C ALA A 622 -21.15 -1.70 9.59
N ASP A 623 -22.33 -2.32 9.69
CA ASP A 623 -23.48 -2.03 8.82
C ASP A 623 -23.95 -0.57 8.95
N ARG A 624 -24.14 -0.08 10.19
CA ARG A 624 -24.54 1.30 10.49
C ARG A 624 -23.48 2.30 10.06
N PHE A 625 -22.21 1.94 10.27
CA PHE A 625 -21.10 2.76 9.80
C PHE A 625 -21.14 2.91 8.28
N ILE A 626 -21.24 1.81 7.54
CA ILE A 626 -21.30 1.80 6.06
C ILE A 626 -22.46 2.68 5.59
N LEU A 627 -23.67 2.44 6.10
CA LEU A 627 -24.86 3.15 5.66
C LEU A 627 -24.81 4.64 6.00
N GLY A 628 -24.37 5.01 7.21
CA GLY A 628 -24.32 6.42 7.61
C GLY A 628 -23.16 7.19 6.98
N ALA A 629 -22.03 6.52 6.69
CA ALA A 629 -20.88 7.18 6.07
C ALA A 629 -20.96 7.23 4.54
N SER A 630 -21.54 6.20 3.92
CA SER A 630 -21.49 6.01 2.46
C SER A 630 -22.84 6.15 1.77
N GLY A 631 -23.98 6.05 2.49
CA GLY A 631 -25.31 6.19 1.93
C GLY A 631 -26.08 4.86 1.73
N PRO A 632 -27.40 4.93 1.44
CA PRO A 632 -28.29 3.77 1.30
C PRO A 632 -27.98 2.89 0.09
N GLU A 633 -27.26 3.39 -0.92
CA GLU A 633 -26.81 2.63 -2.09
C GLU A 633 -25.82 1.50 -1.71
N PHE A 634 -25.19 1.57 -0.53
CA PHE A 634 -24.24 0.58 -0.02
C PHE A 634 -24.87 -0.48 0.91
N VAL A 635 -26.20 -0.67 0.86
CA VAL A 635 -26.88 -1.73 1.62
C VAL A 635 -26.30 -3.12 1.32
N ARG A 636 -25.85 -3.38 0.08
CA ARG A 636 -25.18 -4.64 -0.27
C ARG A 636 -23.87 -4.80 0.50
N ALA A 637 -23.03 -3.76 0.59
CA ALA A 637 -21.80 -3.79 1.38
C ALA A 637 -22.09 -4.06 2.87
N ALA A 638 -23.11 -3.42 3.44
CA ALA A 638 -23.55 -3.66 4.81
C ALA A 638 -23.96 -5.13 5.03
N ALA A 639 -24.65 -5.74 4.06
CA ALA A 639 -25.01 -7.15 4.11
C ALA A 639 -23.79 -8.09 3.99
N TYR A 640 -22.78 -7.74 3.20
CA TYR A 640 -21.54 -8.52 3.05
C TYR A 640 -20.64 -8.42 4.28
N ALA A 641 -20.68 -7.31 5.02
CA ALA A 641 -19.85 -7.09 6.20
C ALA A 641 -20.05 -8.17 7.27
N VAL A 642 -21.28 -8.68 7.45
CA VAL A 642 -21.59 -9.73 8.45
C VAL A 642 -20.84 -11.04 8.17
N PRO A 643 -21.04 -11.74 7.03
CA PRO A 643 -20.33 -12.97 6.76
C PRO A 643 -18.80 -12.76 6.64
N LEU A 644 -18.34 -11.62 6.12
CA LEU A 644 -16.90 -11.32 6.04
C LEU A 644 -16.27 -11.13 7.43
N THR A 645 -17.00 -10.50 8.37
CA THR A 645 -16.57 -10.39 9.77
C THR A 645 -16.46 -11.77 10.41
N LEU A 646 -17.44 -12.64 10.20
CA LEU A 646 -17.40 -14.03 10.70
C LEU A 646 -16.23 -14.83 10.10
N TRP A 647 -15.90 -14.59 8.82
CA TRP A 647 -14.71 -15.17 8.20
C TRP A 647 -13.43 -14.66 8.89
N GLY A 648 -13.38 -13.35 9.17
CA GLY A 648 -12.31 -12.70 9.95
C GLY A 648 -12.08 -13.36 11.31
N VAL A 649 -13.14 -13.70 12.04
CA VAL A 649 -13.07 -14.36 13.36
C VAL A 649 -12.31 -15.70 13.31
N ILE A 650 -12.27 -16.39 12.17
CA ILE A 650 -11.65 -17.72 12.05
C ILE A 650 -10.16 -17.63 11.69
N GLN A 651 -9.69 -16.49 11.15
CA GLN A 651 -8.34 -16.34 10.60
C GLN A 651 -7.22 -16.60 11.61
N PHE A 652 -7.47 -16.34 12.90
CA PHE A 652 -6.47 -16.52 13.95
C PHE A 652 -5.89 -17.95 13.98
N GLY A 653 -6.69 -18.97 13.68
CA GLY A 653 -6.23 -20.36 13.64
C GLY A 653 -5.23 -20.63 12.52
N SER A 654 -5.40 -19.95 11.38
CA SER A 654 -4.51 -20.04 10.21
C SER A 654 -3.19 -19.36 10.52
N TRP A 655 -3.22 -18.10 11.00
CA TRP A 655 -2.01 -17.34 11.33
C TRP A 655 -1.20 -17.96 12.48
N THR A 656 -1.86 -18.48 13.52
CA THR A 656 -1.17 -19.23 14.58
C THR A 656 -0.41 -20.42 13.99
N SER A 657 -1.04 -21.15 13.06
CA SER A 657 -0.45 -22.34 12.46
C SER A 657 0.72 -22.01 11.54
N ASP A 658 0.63 -20.91 10.77
CA ASP A 658 1.69 -20.42 9.89
C ASP A 658 2.95 -20.07 10.70
N GLU A 659 2.81 -19.35 11.82
CA GLU A 659 3.95 -18.96 12.64
C GLU A 659 4.55 -20.11 13.46
N ILE A 660 3.74 -21.12 13.83
CA ILE A 660 4.27 -22.38 14.39
C ILE A 660 5.15 -23.09 13.36
N GLN A 661 4.75 -23.14 12.09
CA GLN A 661 5.52 -23.78 11.02
C GLN A 661 6.82 -23.02 10.74
N ASN A 662 6.77 -21.68 10.67
CA ASN A 662 7.95 -20.83 10.54
C ASN A 662 8.92 -21.05 11.72
N GLY A 663 8.42 -20.94 12.96
CA GLY A 663 9.23 -21.10 14.17
C GLY A 663 9.85 -22.49 14.31
N SER A 664 9.16 -23.53 13.81
CA SER A 664 9.65 -24.91 13.81
C SER A 664 10.60 -25.23 12.65
N ASN A 665 11.06 -24.22 11.90
CA ASN A 665 11.94 -24.38 10.74
C ASN A 665 11.33 -25.24 9.60
N ARG A 666 10.00 -25.15 9.40
CA ARG A 666 9.27 -25.86 8.34
C ARG A 666 8.46 -24.92 7.45
N PRO A 667 9.09 -23.91 6.81
CA PRO A 667 8.37 -22.92 6.00
C PRO A 667 7.68 -23.56 4.78
N TYR A 668 8.17 -24.70 4.29
CA TYR A 668 7.52 -25.45 3.20
C TYR A 668 6.10 -25.93 3.56
N LEU A 669 5.83 -26.20 4.85
CA LEU A 669 4.47 -26.54 5.30
C LEU A 669 3.55 -25.33 5.16
N ARG A 670 4.02 -24.13 5.49
CA ARG A 670 3.24 -22.89 5.34
C ARG A 670 2.91 -22.63 3.87
N SER A 671 3.89 -22.77 2.97
CA SER A 671 3.66 -22.62 1.53
C SER A 671 2.63 -23.64 1.03
N ALA A 672 2.77 -24.90 1.43
CA ALA A 672 1.85 -25.96 1.02
C ALA A 672 0.42 -25.72 1.55
N MET A 673 0.29 -25.29 2.80
CA MET A 673 -1.01 -24.99 3.41
C MET A 673 -1.69 -23.78 2.78
N THR A 674 -0.93 -22.72 2.48
CA THR A 674 -1.46 -21.57 1.74
C THR A 674 -1.84 -21.97 0.31
N ALA A 675 -0.99 -22.71 -0.42
CA ALA A 675 -1.33 -23.17 -1.77
C ALA A 675 -2.59 -24.05 -1.78
N MET A 676 -2.74 -24.96 -0.81
CA MET A 676 -3.94 -25.78 -0.64
C MET A 676 -5.19 -24.92 -0.39
N GLU A 677 -5.11 -23.94 0.51
CA GLU A 677 -6.21 -22.99 0.76
C GLU A 677 -6.63 -22.29 -0.53
N GLN A 678 -5.66 -21.79 -1.30
CA GLN A 678 -5.92 -21.07 -2.56
C GLN A 678 -6.53 -21.98 -3.63
N ILE A 679 -6.03 -23.21 -3.78
CA ILE A 679 -6.58 -24.19 -4.73
C ILE A 679 -8.04 -24.50 -4.40
N ILE A 680 -8.35 -24.81 -3.13
CA ILE A 680 -9.72 -25.08 -2.69
C ILE A 680 -10.61 -23.88 -2.98
N ARG A 681 -10.14 -22.67 -2.64
CA ARG A 681 -10.88 -21.43 -2.87
C ARG A 681 -11.17 -21.19 -4.34
N ILE A 682 -10.18 -21.36 -5.23
CA ILE A 682 -10.33 -21.19 -6.69
C ILE A 682 -11.32 -22.20 -7.25
N VAL A 683 -11.17 -23.49 -6.91
CA VAL A 683 -12.03 -24.57 -7.41
C VAL A 683 -13.47 -24.34 -6.96
N LEU A 684 -13.68 -24.01 -5.69
CA LEU A 684 -15.02 -23.71 -5.18
C LEU A 684 -15.58 -22.42 -5.77
N ALA A 685 -14.76 -21.38 -5.99
CA ALA A 685 -15.22 -20.16 -6.65
C ALA A 685 -15.70 -20.44 -8.08
N LEU A 686 -14.96 -21.26 -8.85
CA LEU A 686 -15.39 -21.68 -10.18
C LEU A 686 -16.76 -22.37 -10.15
N VAL A 687 -17.00 -23.27 -9.21
CA VAL A 687 -18.24 -24.05 -9.14
C VAL A 687 -19.40 -23.24 -8.55
N LEU A 688 -19.17 -22.49 -7.46
CA LEU A 688 -20.23 -21.86 -6.67
C LEU A 688 -20.61 -20.46 -7.16
N VAL A 689 -19.68 -19.67 -7.72
CA VAL A 689 -19.99 -18.29 -8.14
C VAL A 689 -21.05 -18.26 -9.23
N GLY A 690 -21.03 -19.20 -10.18
CA GLY A 690 -22.06 -19.26 -11.23
C GLY A 690 -23.47 -19.44 -10.68
N ARG A 691 -23.63 -20.18 -9.59
CA ARG A 691 -24.95 -20.52 -9.01
C ARG A 691 -25.38 -19.61 -7.86
N TRP A 692 -24.45 -19.24 -6.99
CA TRP A 692 -24.71 -18.48 -5.75
C TRP A 692 -24.09 -17.09 -5.76
N GLN A 693 -23.55 -16.65 -6.90
CA GLN A 693 -22.97 -15.32 -7.10
C GLN A 693 -21.95 -15.01 -5.98
N ILE A 694 -21.97 -13.81 -5.42
CA ILE A 694 -21.02 -13.38 -4.39
C ILE A 694 -21.04 -14.25 -3.13
N TYR A 695 -22.20 -14.80 -2.74
CA TYR A 695 -22.30 -15.69 -1.58
C TYR A 695 -21.61 -17.04 -1.84
N GLY A 696 -21.57 -17.49 -3.11
CA GLY A 696 -20.74 -18.62 -3.53
C GLY A 696 -19.25 -18.36 -3.33
N LEU A 697 -18.80 -17.12 -3.59
CA LEU A 697 -17.43 -16.72 -3.31
C LEU A 697 -17.14 -16.71 -1.80
N ILE A 698 -18.03 -16.12 -1.00
CA ILE A 698 -17.91 -16.12 0.48
C ILE A 698 -17.78 -17.55 0.99
N ALA A 699 -18.65 -18.46 0.54
CA ALA A 699 -18.58 -19.87 0.91
C ALA A 699 -17.23 -20.51 0.55
N ALA A 700 -16.66 -20.18 -0.62
CA ALA A 700 -15.34 -20.64 -1.02
C ALA A 700 -14.22 -20.13 -0.09
N TYR A 701 -14.26 -18.86 0.34
CA TYR A 701 -13.32 -18.30 1.32
C TYR A 701 -13.40 -19.01 2.68
N PHE A 702 -14.61 -19.28 3.17
CA PHE A 702 -14.82 -20.03 4.42
C PHE A 702 -14.30 -21.46 4.31
N ALA A 703 -14.67 -22.18 3.26
CA ALA A 703 -14.29 -23.58 3.08
C ALA A 703 -12.76 -23.74 2.94
N GLY A 704 -12.10 -22.87 2.16
CA GLY A 704 -10.65 -22.86 2.04
C GLY A 704 -9.96 -22.64 3.38
N LEU A 705 -10.35 -21.56 4.09
CA LEU A 705 -9.73 -21.19 5.37
C LEU A 705 -9.97 -22.26 6.45
N LEU A 706 -11.20 -22.74 6.62
CA LEU A 706 -11.53 -23.77 7.61
C LEU A 706 -10.74 -25.06 7.35
N THR A 707 -10.62 -25.46 6.08
CA THR A 707 -9.82 -26.63 5.71
C THR A 707 -8.36 -26.41 6.10
N LYS A 708 -7.77 -25.24 5.79
CA LYS A 708 -6.41 -24.90 6.22
C LYS A 708 -6.26 -24.96 7.73
N VAL A 709 -7.17 -24.39 8.51
CA VAL A 709 -7.10 -24.39 9.98
C VAL A 709 -7.08 -25.82 10.54
N LEU A 710 -8.00 -26.67 10.10
CA LEU A 710 -8.11 -28.05 10.60
C LEU A 710 -6.90 -28.91 10.19
N VAL A 711 -6.52 -28.86 8.91
CA VAL A 711 -5.39 -29.63 8.38
C VAL A 711 -4.08 -29.14 8.98
N SER A 712 -3.87 -27.83 9.10
CA SER A 712 -2.66 -27.27 9.69
C SER A 712 -2.53 -27.62 11.17
N TYR A 713 -3.63 -27.63 11.93
CA TYR A 713 -3.59 -28.10 13.32
C TYR A 713 -3.12 -29.56 13.41
N ALA A 714 -3.69 -30.45 12.59
CA ALA A 714 -3.34 -31.87 12.58
C ALA A 714 -1.88 -32.12 12.12
N LEU A 715 -1.44 -31.41 11.07
CA LEU A 715 -0.08 -31.50 10.57
C LEU A 715 0.92 -30.93 11.57
N ASN A 716 0.66 -29.76 12.15
CA ASN A 716 1.56 -29.14 13.12
C ASN A 716 1.71 -30.00 14.38
N HIS A 717 0.62 -30.62 14.85
CA HIS A 717 0.66 -31.55 15.97
C HIS A 717 1.62 -32.72 15.74
N ARG A 718 1.67 -33.26 14.51
CA ARG A 718 2.51 -34.42 14.15
C ARG A 718 3.92 -34.02 13.73
N LEU A 719 4.05 -32.94 12.98
CA LEU A 719 5.26 -32.54 12.28
C LEU A 719 6.06 -31.52 13.09
N CYS A 720 5.44 -30.54 13.74
CA CYS A 720 6.16 -29.53 14.51
C CYS A 720 6.39 -29.99 15.95
N PHE A 721 5.33 -30.01 16.76
CA PHE A 721 5.31 -30.53 18.12
C PHE A 721 3.86 -30.79 18.56
N PRO A 722 3.60 -31.68 19.53
CA PRO A 722 2.23 -32.01 19.92
C PRO A 722 1.47 -30.81 20.49
N HIS A 723 0.43 -30.33 19.83
CA HIS A 723 -0.38 -29.20 20.32
C HIS A 723 -1.32 -29.60 21.45
N ARG A 724 -1.61 -28.64 22.35
CA ARG A 724 -2.72 -28.70 23.29
C ARG A 724 -3.64 -27.50 23.09
N TYR A 725 -4.91 -27.78 22.85
CA TYR A 725 -5.93 -26.76 22.62
C TYR A 725 -6.89 -26.67 23.81
N PHE A 726 -6.92 -25.52 24.46
CA PHE A 726 -7.78 -25.25 25.61
C PHE A 726 -9.07 -24.59 25.12
N ALA A 727 -10.04 -25.41 24.70
CA ALA A 727 -11.25 -24.96 24.01
C ALA A 727 -12.08 -23.94 24.79
N TRP A 728 -12.14 -24.06 26.12
CA TRP A 728 -12.87 -23.10 26.94
C TRP A 728 -12.28 -21.70 26.85
N GLN A 729 -11.00 -21.54 27.19
CA GLN A 729 -10.35 -20.23 27.18
C GLN A 729 -10.13 -19.67 25.78
N SER A 730 -10.02 -20.53 24.75
CA SER A 730 -9.68 -20.11 23.37
C SER A 730 -10.89 -19.93 22.46
N LEU A 731 -12.05 -20.51 22.78
CA LEU A 731 -13.24 -20.44 21.93
C LEU A 731 -14.53 -20.16 22.71
N ALA A 732 -14.85 -20.95 23.73
CA ALA A 732 -16.13 -20.82 24.43
C ALA A 732 -16.26 -19.50 25.22
N ALA A 733 -15.29 -19.19 26.07
CA ALA A 733 -15.28 -17.95 26.84
C ALA A 733 -15.20 -16.69 25.95
N PRO A 734 -14.33 -16.63 24.90
CA PRO A 734 -14.37 -15.53 23.93
C PRO A 734 -15.72 -15.40 23.22
N ALA A 735 -16.34 -16.50 22.78
CA ALA A 735 -17.63 -16.47 22.09
C ALA A 735 -18.76 -15.97 23.00
N LEU A 736 -18.82 -16.41 24.25
CA LEU A 736 -19.80 -15.95 25.24
C LEU A 736 -19.61 -14.45 25.55
N ALA A 737 -18.37 -14.03 25.79
CA ALA A 737 -18.05 -12.63 26.03
C ALA A 737 -18.37 -11.76 24.81
N GLY A 738 -18.02 -12.24 23.61
CA GLY A 738 -18.30 -11.57 22.34
C GLY A 738 -19.79 -11.43 22.06
N ALA A 739 -20.59 -12.47 22.30
CA ALA A 739 -22.04 -12.42 22.14
C ALA A 739 -22.70 -11.43 23.10
N ALA A 740 -22.32 -11.46 24.39
CA ALA A 740 -22.80 -10.49 25.37
C ALA A 740 -22.38 -9.06 25.03
N HIS A 741 -21.13 -8.88 24.63
CA HIS A 741 -20.58 -7.60 24.22
C HIS A 741 -21.28 -7.05 22.98
N PHE A 742 -21.49 -7.88 21.95
CA PHE A 742 -22.26 -7.53 20.76
C PHE A 742 -23.67 -7.07 21.11
N GLY A 743 -24.39 -7.80 21.96
CA GLY A 743 -25.76 -7.43 22.37
C GLY A 743 -25.81 -6.05 23.03
N LEU A 744 -24.92 -5.80 24.00
CA LEU A 744 -24.83 -4.51 24.69
C LEU A 744 -24.42 -3.37 23.75
N LEU A 745 -23.39 -3.60 22.93
CA LEU A 745 -22.87 -2.59 22.03
C LEU A 745 -23.86 -2.27 20.91
N ARG A 746 -24.55 -3.27 20.36
CA ARG A 746 -25.58 -3.09 19.33
C ARG A 746 -26.75 -2.26 19.83
N TRP A 747 -27.15 -2.48 21.09
CA TRP A 747 -28.17 -1.67 21.76
C TRP A 747 -27.68 -0.23 21.98
N LEU A 748 -26.53 -0.05 22.63
CA LEU A 748 -25.98 1.28 22.95
C LEU A 748 -25.74 2.12 21.70
N THR A 749 -25.08 1.55 20.69
CA THR A 749 -24.80 2.26 19.43
C THR A 749 -26.07 2.56 18.64
N GLY A 750 -27.15 1.82 18.86
CA GLY A 750 -28.46 2.09 18.27
C GLY A 750 -29.12 3.35 18.82
N LEU A 751 -28.77 3.74 20.06
CA LEU A 751 -29.23 4.99 20.67
C LEU A 751 -28.45 6.22 20.16
N ILE A 752 -27.21 6.00 19.72
CA ILE A 752 -26.29 7.08 19.29
C ILE A 752 -26.47 7.36 17.78
N TRP A 753 -26.62 6.33 16.98
CA TRP A 753 -26.58 6.43 15.52
C TRP A 753 -27.83 7.10 14.93
N ARG A 754 -27.63 8.09 14.06
CA ARG A 754 -28.70 8.85 13.40
C ARG A 754 -28.69 8.72 11.88
N GLY A 755 -27.84 7.86 11.32
CA GLY A 755 -27.71 7.68 9.87
C GLY A 755 -26.80 8.70 9.18
N ASP A 756 -25.96 9.41 9.93
CA ASP A 756 -25.02 10.41 9.41
C ASP A 756 -23.55 10.01 9.66
N PRO A 757 -22.58 10.59 8.92
CA PRO A 757 -21.17 10.25 9.05
C PRO A 757 -20.58 10.50 10.45
N VAL A 758 -21.03 11.54 11.16
CA VAL A 758 -20.48 11.90 12.48
C VAL A 758 -20.90 10.86 13.51
N THR A 759 -22.18 10.50 13.54
CA THR A 759 -22.65 9.46 14.46
C THR A 759 -22.08 8.09 14.09
N SER A 760 -21.83 7.79 12.81
CA SER A 760 -21.09 6.60 12.38
C SER A 760 -19.65 6.55 12.93
N ILE A 761 -18.89 7.65 12.86
CA ILE A 761 -17.54 7.71 13.43
C ILE A 761 -17.59 7.57 14.97
N ALA A 762 -18.57 8.20 15.61
CA ALA A 762 -18.74 8.13 17.06
C ALA A 762 -19.02 6.70 17.55
N ILE A 763 -19.92 5.95 16.90
CA ILE A 763 -20.21 4.56 17.28
C ILE A 763 -19.01 3.63 17.04
N LEU A 764 -18.19 3.88 16.02
CA LEU A 764 -16.96 3.13 15.80
C LEU A 764 -15.92 3.43 16.89
N PHE A 765 -15.76 4.69 17.28
CA PHE A 765 -14.89 5.07 18.39
C PHE A 765 -15.33 4.42 19.72
N VAL A 766 -16.62 4.52 20.04
CA VAL A 766 -17.23 3.86 21.22
C VAL A 766 -17.02 2.35 21.17
N GLY A 767 -17.20 1.76 19.99
CA GLY A 767 -16.99 0.34 19.75
C GLY A 767 -15.54 -0.11 19.93
N LEU A 768 -14.54 0.70 19.62
CA LEU A 768 -13.13 0.27 19.68
C LEU A 768 -12.46 0.54 21.04
N LEU A 769 -12.68 1.72 21.63
CA LEU A 769 -11.81 2.20 22.72
C LEU A 769 -12.52 2.15 24.10
N PRO A 770 -13.68 2.79 24.31
CA PRO A 770 -14.44 2.65 25.56
C PRO A 770 -15.03 1.26 25.82
N SER A 771 -15.28 0.46 24.77
CA SER A 771 -15.87 -0.88 24.92
C SER A 771 -14.85 -1.96 25.33
N LEU A 772 -13.56 -1.74 25.06
CA LEU A 772 -12.50 -2.73 25.32
C LEU A 772 -12.49 -3.23 26.78
N PRO A 773 -12.56 -2.35 27.81
CA PRO A 773 -12.63 -2.80 29.20
C PRO A 773 -13.90 -3.60 29.48
N LEU A 774 -15.03 -3.26 28.87
CA LEU A 774 -16.28 -4.01 29.03
C LEU A 774 -16.12 -5.44 28.46
N PHE A 775 -15.58 -5.58 27.25
CA PHE A 775 -15.28 -6.91 26.70
C PHE A 775 -14.29 -7.69 27.58
N ALA A 776 -13.22 -7.05 28.04
CA ALA A 776 -12.21 -7.67 28.90
C ALA A 776 -12.81 -8.16 30.23
N PHE A 777 -13.75 -7.40 30.80
CA PHE A 777 -14.53 -7.80 31.97
C PHE A 777 -15.41 -9.01 31.69
N LEU A 778 -16.18 -8.99 30.58
CA LEU A 778 -17.06 -10.09 30.20
C LEU A 778 -16.29 -11.39 29.94
N TYR A 779 -15.09 -11.30 29.35
CA TYR A 779 -14.22 -12.45 29.17
C TYR A 779 -13.73 -13.05 30.49
N GLY A 780 -13.37 -12.20 31.46
CA GLY A 780 -13.07 -12.65 32.82
C GLY A 780 -14.28 -13.29 33.49
N LEU A 781 -15.46 -12.70 33.34
CA LEU A 781 -16.72 -13.21 33.89
C LEU A 781 -17.09 -14.59 33.32
N ALA A 782 -16.79 -14.85 32.04
CA ALA A 782 -17.00 -16.13 31.38
C ALA A 782 -15.97 -17.23 31.74
N GLY A 783 -15.07 -16.97 32.70
CA GLY A 783 -14.03 -17.92 33.11
C GLY A 783 -12.89 -18.06 32.11
N GLY A 784 -12.58 -17.00 31.37
CA GLY A 784 -11.46 -16.97 30.41
C GLY A 784 -10.06 -16.94 31.03
N TRP A 785 -9.97 -16.72 32.35
CA TRP A 785 -8.72 -16.59 33.08
C TRP A 785 -8.56 -17.66 34.17
N ASP A 786 -7.31 -18.03 34.40
CA ASP A 786 -6.83 -18.62 35.63
C ASP A 786 -5.81 -17.66 36.28
N ASP A 787 -5.52 -17.81 37.57
CA ASP A 787 -4.65 -16.87 38.30
C ASP A 787 -3.27 -16.74 37.67
N ALA A 788 -2.75 -17.86 37.15
CA ALA A 788 -1.43 -17.96 36.58
C ALA A 788 -1.31 -17.18 35.26
N THR A 789 -2.29 -17.32 34.37
CA THR A 789 -2.35 -16.58 33.10
C THR A 789 -2.70 -15.11 33.32
N LEU A 790 -3.54 -14.77 34.30
CA LEU A 790 -3.84 -13.39 34.66
C LEU A 790 -2.62 -12.66 35.25
N ALA A 791 -1.79 -13.34 36.04
CA ALA A 791 -0.51 -12.83 36.52
C ALA A 791 0.50 -12.61 35.37
N GLU A 792 0.49 -13.46 34.35
CA GLU A 792 1.32 -13.26 33.15
C GLU A 792 0.87 -12.02 32.34
N VAL A 793 -0.44 -11.77 32.23
CA VAL A 793 -0.94 -10.51 31.65
C VAL A 793 -0.44 -9.32 32.44
N ARG A 794 -0.51 -9.39 33.78
CA ARG A 794 0.00 -8.32 34.65
C ARG A 794 1.47 -8.04 34.36
N ARG A 795 2.28 -9.09 34.22
CA ARG A 795 3.69 -8.98 33.88
C ARG A 795 3.91 -8.34 32.51
N ALA A 796 3.11 -8.70 31.51
CA ALA A 796 3.18 -8.10 30.19
C ALA A 796 2.77 -6.61 30.18
N VAL A 797 1.82 -6.21 31.01
CA VAL A 797 1.42 -4.79 31.19
C VAL A 797 2.60 -3.94 31.67
N ASP A 798 3.48 -4.47 32.52
CA ASP A 798 4.66 -3.74 32.99
C ASP A 798 5.71 -3.54 31.88
N LEU A 799 5.59 -4.25 30.75
CA LEU A 799 6.46 -4.12 29.59
C LEU A 799 5.95 -3.12 28.53
N THR A 800 4.72 -2.61 28.64
CA THR A 800 4.12 -1.73 27.60
C THR A 800 4.53 -0.25 27.71
N SER A 801 5.54 0.08 28.51
CA SER A 801 6.13 1.44 28.60
C SER A 801 5.05 2.53 28.80
N PHE A 802 4.96 3.53 27.92
CA PHE A 802 3.99 4.63 28.01
C PHE A 802 2.54 4.21 27.69
N MET A 803 2.32 3.03 27.09
CA MET A 803 0.99 2.44 26.86
C MET A 803 0.47 1.65 28.06
N ARG A 804 1.20 1.64 29.19
CA ARG A 804 0.81 0.97 30.43
C ARG A 804 -0.60 1.31 30.92
N PRO A 805 -1.11 2.56 30.87
CA PRO A 805 -2.46 2.86 31.36
C PRO A 805 -3.56 2.07 30.66
N LEU A 806 -3.52 1.95 29.33
CA LEU A 806 -4.55 1.24 28.56
C LEU A 806 -4.42 -0.27 28.70
N ALA A 807 -3.19 -0.79 28.67
CA ALA A 807 -2.92 -2.21 28.94
C ALA A 807 -3.32 -2.60 30.38
N TRP A 808 -3.09 -1.71 31.34
CA TRP A 808 -3.51 -1.87 32.72
C TRP A 808 -5.03 -1.89 32.85
N LEU A 809 -5.73 -1.01 32.12
CA LEU A 809 -7.19 -0.98 32.13
C LEU A 809 -7.79 -2.30 31.61
N PHE A 810 -7.21 -2.85 30.54
CA PHE A 810 -7.57 -4.19 30.04
C PHE A 810 -7.38 -5.25 31.15
N TRP A 811 -6.21 -5.29 31.79
CA TRP A 811 -5.92 -6.24 32.87
C TRP A 811 -6.85 -6.05 34.08
N ALA A 812 -7.08 -4.81 34.51
CA ALA A 812 -7.90 -4.49 35.67
C ALA A 812 -9.36 -4.92 35.45
N ALA A 813 -9.90 -4.64 34.27
CA ALA A 813 -11.25 -5.07 33.91
C ALA A 813 -11.36 -6.60 33.83
N SER A 814 -10.39 -7.28 33.20
CA SER A 814 -10.31 -8.74 33.20
C SER A 814 -10.18 -9.34 34.60
N SER A 815 -9.37 -8.74 35.47
CA SER A 815 -9.21 -9.19 36.86
C SER A 815 -10.49 -9.00 37.66
N LEU A 816 -11.22 -7.91 37.45
CA LEU A 816 -12.51 -7.69 38.11
C LEU A 816 -13.53 -8.74 37.66
N GLY A 817 -13.63 -9.00 36.35
CA GLY A 817 -14.50 -10.03 35.80
C GLY A 817 -14.17 -11.42 36.34
N ALA A 818 -12.87 -11.76 36.39
CA ALA A 818 -12.40 -13.02 36.96
C ALA A 818 -12.75 -13.16 38.46
N ARG A 819 -12.57 -12.11 39.26
CA ARG A 819 -12.91 -12.12 40.70
C ARG A 819 -14.40 -12.36 40.96
N LEU A 820 -15.27 -11.84 40.09
CA LEU A 820 -16.72 -12.00 40.21
C LEU A 820 -17.23 -13.29 39.55
N SER A 821 -16.40 -13.99 38.78
CA SER A 821 -16.82 -15.15 38.00
C SER A 821 -16.92 -16.42 38.87
N PRO A 822 -18.06 -17.14 38.84
CA PRO A 822 -18.15 -18.47 39.43
C PRO A 822 -17.37 -19.53 38.62
N LEU A 823 -16.92 -19.19 37.41
CA LEU A 823 -16.16 -20.05 36.49
C LEU A 823 -14.65 -19.81 36.56
N HIS A 824 -14.20 -18.82 37.34
CA HIS A 824 -12.78 -18.52 37.51
C HIS A 824 -11.99 -19.74 37.99
N GLY A 825 -10.85 -20.01 37.35
CA GLY A 825 -9.98 -21.13 37.71
C GLY A 825 -10.51 -22.53 37.38
N ARG A 826 -11.74 -22.69 36.86
CA ARG A 826 -12.31 -24.02 36.54
C ARG A 826 -11.69 -24.68 35.30
N PHE A 827 -11.11 -23.89 34.40
CA PHE A 827 -10.55 -24.36 33.14
C PHE A 827 -9.08 -23.95 32.95
N PRO A 828 -8.15 -24.37 33.83
CA PRO A 828 -6.78 -23.85 33.83
C PRO A 828 -5.92 -24.36 32.65
N ILE A 829 -4.94 -23.56 32.23
CA ILE A 829 -3.89 -24.00 31.30
C ILE A 829 -2.86 -24.87 32.04
N THR A 830 -3.08 -26.18 32.05
CA THR A 830 -2.33 -27.14 32.88
C THR A 830 -0.86 -27.31 32.52
N ILE A 831 -0.43 -26.94 31.30
CA ILE A 831 0.97 -27.09 30.86
C ILE A 831 1.90 -25.95 31.31
N ARG A 832 1.35 -24.88 31.88
CA ARG A 832 2.13 -23.68 32.21
C ARG A 832 3.28 -23.94 33.20
N PRO A 833 3.13 -24.72 34.28
CA PRO A 833 4.23 -24.96 35.22
C PRO A 833 5.44 -25.63 34.56
N GLU A 834 5.21 -26.69 33.77
CA GLU A 834 6.27 -27.37 33.01
C GLU A 834 6.94 -26.43 31.99
N ALA A 835 6.14 -25.63 31.29
CA ALA A 835 6.65 -24.65 30.33
C ALA A 835 7.50 -23.55 30.97
N LEU A 836 7.13 -23.08 32.17
CA LEU A 836 7.91 -22.07 32.89
C LEU A 836 9.21 -22.65 33.44
N GLU A 837 9.26 -23.92 33.79
CA GLU A 837 10.51 -24.57 34.16
C GLU A 837 11.45 -24.65 32.95
N GLU A 838 10.97 -25.07 31.79
CA GLU A 838 11.74 -25.03 30.54
C GLU A 838 12.22 -23.60 30.21
N ALA A 839 11.35 -22.58 30.39
CA ALA A 839 11.71 -21.19 30.19
C ALA A 839 12.79 -20.72 31.18
N ARG A 840 12.74 -21.16 32.43
CA ARG A 840 13.76 -20.85 33.44
C ARG A 840 15.11 -21.47 33.06
N GLN A 841 15.11 -22.74 32.64
CA GLN A 841 16.32 -23.42 32.18
C GLN A 841 16.93 -22.73 30.95
N LEU A 842 16.10 -22.36 29.97
CA LEU A 842 16.57 -21.64 28.79
C LEU A 842 17.12 -20.24 29.14
N THR A 843 16.53 -19.56 30.13
CA THR A 843 17.04 -18.28 30.63
C THR A 843 18.41 -18.44 31.28
N LEU A 844 18.64 -19.55 31.99
CA LEU A 844 19.93 -19.85 32.64
C LEU A 844 21.03 -20.25 31.66
N GLN A 845 20.67 -20.93 30.55
CA GLN A 845 21.61 -21.33 29.50
C GLN A 845 22.16 -20.14 28.70
N ARG A 846 21.39 -19.05 28.64
CA ARG A 846 21.70 -17.89 27.84
C ARG A 846 23.05 -17.27 28.20
N VAL A 847 23.87 -17.03 27.18
CA VAL A 847 25.14 -16.31 27.30
C VAL A 847 24.91 -14.87 27.78
N ARG A 848 25.61 -14.49 28.85
CA ARG A 848 25.63 -13.11 29.33
C ARG A 848 26.45 -12.25 28.37
N LEU A 849 25.82 -11.18 27.86
CA LEU A 849 26.47 -10.26 26.93
C LEU A 849 27.38 -9.24 27.64
N ALA A 850 27.25 -9.10 28.96
CA ALA A 850 27.97 -8.15 29.79
C ALA A 850 28.38 -8.79 31.12
#